data_AF-A0A6I7M078-F1
#
_entry.id   AF-A0A6I7M078-F1
#
_cell.length_a   1.000
_cell.length_b   1.000
_cell.length_c   1.000
_cell.angle_alpha   90.00
_cell.angle_beta   90.00
_cell.angle_gamma   90.00
#
_symmetry.space_group_name_H-M   'P 1'
#
loop_
_entity.id
_entity.type
_entity.pdbx_description
1 polymer ?
#
loop_
_entity_poly.entity_id
_entity_poly.type
_entity_poly.pdbx_seq_one_letter_code
_entity_poly.pdbx_strand_id
1 'polypeptide(L)'
;MKKVTTAAIIILMIIGAYFVFYQDIFNLRRDKADILASIIEYEDTRRAPAGLLDYLNDPDSEIRARAALAVGRIGDIGASEGLFKLINDSSDTVAQTAAFALGLTGEKSFAEGILEQCVDMPPERLAAAIQSIGRLPDSGMTDVITELTSYLALPDHRVRTQACYALWRAGAKSAANDLIGIAQNDPVRTVRIAALYSLVRLGIKEPSDLYAQFLPDSDPFVRVQAINGIGLAKDDGKTYLVAIGLNDKNGNVVAQAIISLASIGSPKAVEYLKNEYDNEVDEKLKVLLIDSFAKLKDSAIAEEVRRDIDSLDSPNIKASGIVYLAQIDGAEVLPLIDSLESLKNRYINVGIVHALGAIGGEYVKPRLNAFFKDSLPDVRAAAFEELLKNDAVNLDYYITTALNDTDYVVASTAADKIGELKAHQYLGRLLAFMKNGEKTDPDMKRSIVAAAAVFLDSTAVDSLAEEIIFHGLQDKEYVVSRDAAAVYKKKLGVDKSAYVNKPEGLASKRDIKNFITRYAVNPKALLSTDYGNIEIELYPDIAPLTVYNFIKLAKEQFYDGLTFHRVVPGFVVQGGDPRGDGSGGPGYYILCEYSDKPFDRGTVGIATSGKDTGGSQFFIMLGRAPHLDARYTLFGKVSKGMEAVDKIVKGDKIKAIQIIEEKKK
;
A
#
# COMPACT_ATOMS: atom_id res chain seq x y z
N MET A 1 -68.14 25.63 -25.79
CA MET A 1 -67.20 24.64 -25.22
C MET A 1 -65.89 24.45 -26.00
N LYS A 2 -65.79 24.67 -27.33
CA LYS A 2 -64.52 24.45 -28.09
C LYS A 2 -63.41 25.52 -27.93
N LYS A 3 -63.72 26.76 -27.49
CA LYS A 3 -62.70 27.83 -27.34
C LYS A 3 -61.91 27.78 -26.02
N VAL A 4 -62.46 27.13 -24.98
CA VAL A 4 -61.84 27.06 -23.65
C VAL A 4 -60.73 26.01 -23.60
N THR A 5 -60.81 24.95 -24.41
CA THR A 5 -59.80 23.89 -24.50
C THR A 5 -58.52 24.34 -25.20
N THR A 6 -58.60 25.19 -26.22
CA THR A 6 -57.42 25.68 -26.94
C THR A 6 -56.60 26.64 -26.08
N ALA A 7 -57.27 27.51 -25.31
CA ALA A 7 -56.60 28.43 -24.38
C ALA A 7 -55.88 27.68 -23.24
N ALA A 8 -56.50 26.64 -22.68
CA ALA A 8 -55.87 25.81 -21.64
C ALA A 8 -54.63 25.05 -22.16
N ILE A 9 -54.69 24.53 -23.39
CA ILE A 9 -53.55 23.84 -24.02
C ILE A 9 -52.40 24.82 -24.31
N ILE A 10 -52.71 26.03 -24.77
CA ILE A 10 -51.70 27.08 -24.99
C ILE A 10 -51.05 27.52 -23.67
N ILE A 11 -51.84 27.68 -22.60
CA ILE A 11 -51.31 28.00 -21.27
C ILE A 11 -50.40 26.88 -20.75
N LEU A 12 -50.78 25.62 -20.90
CA LEU A 12 -49.93 24.48 -20.53
C LEU A 12 -48.65 24.40 -21.35
N MET A 13 -48.68 24.69 -22.64
CA MET A 13 -47.48 24.78 -23.48
C MET A 13 -46.58 25.96 -23.09
N ILE A 14 -47.15 27.11 -22.74
CA ILE A 14 -46.38 28.28 -22.26
C ILE A 14 -45.77 27.99 -20.90
N ILE A 15 -46.49 27.34 -19.97
CA ILE A 15 -45.95 26.92 -18.68
C ILE A 15 -44.85 25.87 -18.88
N GLY A 16 -45.03 24.90 -19.77
CA GLY A 16 -44.01 23.92 -20.13
C GLY A 16 -42.77 24.54 -20.75
N ALA A 17 -42.95 25.47 -21.70
CA ALA A 17 -41.84 26.20 -22.32
C ALA A 17 -41.13 27.14 -21.33
N TYR A 18 -41.88 27.80 -20.43
CA TYR A 18 -41.32 28.62 -19.35
C TYR A 18 -40.58 27.75 -18.33
N PHE A 19 -41.07 26.55 -18.01
CA PHE A 19 -40.41 25.60 -17.13
C PHE A 19 -39.10 25.06 -17.73
N VAL A 20 -39.10 24.72 -19.03
CA VAL A 20 -37.88 24.32 -19.77
C VAL A 20 -36.90 25.50 -19.86
N PHE A 21 -37.37 26.71 -20.18
CA PHE A 21 -36.52 27.89 -20.25
C PHE A 21 -36.00 28.33 -18.87
N TYR A 22 -36.77 28.12 -17.80
CA TYR A 22 -36.35 28.37 -16.42
C TYR A 22 -35.35 27.32 -15.94
N GLN A 23 -35.52 26.05 -16.32
CA GLN A 23 -34.50 25.01 -16.12
C GLN A 23 -33.24 25.30 -16.92
N ASP A 24 -33.34 25.80 -18.15
CA ASP A 24 -32.19 26.21 -18.96
C ASP A 24 -31.47 27.41 -18.36
N ILE A 25 -32.18 28.42 -17.82
CA ILE A 25 -31.59 29.57 -17.11
C ILE A 25 -30.94 29.16 -15.78
N PHE A 26 -31.53 28.23 -15.04
CA PHE A 26 -30.92 27.68 -13.82
C PHE A 26 -29.70 26.78 -14.15
N ASN A 27 -29.76 26.00 -15.23
CA ASN A 27 -28.63 25.23 -15.75
C ASN A 27 -27.51 26.13 -16.30
N LEU A 28 -27.84 27.31 -16.86
CA LEU A 28 -26.89 28.33 -17.34
C LEU A 28 -26.05 28.98 -16.22
N ARG A 29 -26.39 28.78 -14.94
CA ARG A 29 -25.62 29.29 -13.77
C ARG A 29 -24.93 28.21 -12.95
N ARG A 30 -25.00 26.95 -13.37
CA ARG A 30 -24.48 25.82 -12.62
C ARG A 30 -23.06 25.48 -13.06
N ASP A 31 -22.08 26.10 -12.41
CA ASP A 31 -20.67 25.81 -12.68
C ASP A 31 -20.29 24.42 -12.13
N LYS A 32 -20.30 23.43 -13.00
CA LYS A 32 -19.96 22.04 -12.66
C LYS A 32 -18.56 21.91 -12.04
N ALA A 33 -17.58 22.67 -12.51
CA ALA A 33 -16.23 22.63 -11.94
C ALA A 33 -16.22 23.17 -10.50
N ASP A 34 -17.06 24.16 -10.21
CA ASP A 34 -17.24 24.68 -8.85
C ASP A 34 -17.81 23.63 -7.89
N ILE A 35 -18.79 22.84 -8.36
CA ILE A 35 -19.40 21.76 -7.57
C ILE A 35 -18.43 20.61 -7.35
N LEU A 36 -17.74 20.15 -8.41
CA LEU A 36 -16.72 19.11 -8.29
C LEU A 36 -15.60 19.54 -7.33
N ALA A 37 -15.18 20.81 -7.39
CA ALA A 37 -14.20 21.35 -6.45
C ALA A 37 -14.68 21.35 -4.99
N SER A 38 -15.96 21.67 -4.75
CA SER A 38 -16.56 21.54 -3.41
C SER A 38 -16.55 20.10 -2.91
N ILE A 39 -16.88 19.12 -3.76
CA ILE A 39 -16.87 17.70 -3.37
C ILE A 39 -15.44 17.23 -3.03
N ILE A 40 -14.44 17.64 -3.83
CA ILE A 40 -13.03 17.32 -3.57
C ILE A 40 -12.54 17.98 -2.27
N GLU A 41 -12.92 19.22 -1.97
CA GLU A 41 -12.58 19.91 -0.71
C GLU A 41 -13.16 19.20 0.53
N TYR A 42 -14.39 18.67 0.43
CA TYR A 42 -14.98 17.83 1.48
C TYR A 42 -14.21 16.53 1.72
N GLU A 43 -13.72 15.92 0.64
CA GLU A 43 -12.86 14.74 0.71
C GLU A 43 -11.51 15.06 1.38
N ASP A 44 -10.90 16.18 0.99
CA ASP A 44 -9.62 16.70 1.52
C ASP A 44 -9.68 17.05 3.01
N THR A 45 -10.87 17.40 3.49
CA THR A 45 -11.10 17.77 4.91
C THR A 45 -11.74 16.63 5.71
N ARG A 46 -12.02 15.47 5.09
CA ARG A 46 -12.80 14.35 5.67
C ARG A 46 -14.12 14.81 6.32
N ARG A 47 -14.77 15.81 5.73
CA ARG A 47 -16.05 16.38 6.21
C ARG A 47 -17.17 15.91 5.29
N ALA A 48 -18.24 15.37 5.87
CA ALA A 48 -19.46 15.00 5.13
C ALA A 48 -20.64 15.91 5.54
N PRO A 49 -20.64 17.20 5.13
CA PRO A 49 -21.76 18.08 5.44
C PRO A 49 -23.03 17.64 4.69
N ALA A 50 -24.20 18.11 5.14
CA ALA A 50 -25.47 17.85 4.46
C ALA A 50 -25.41 18.17 2.95
N GLY A 51 -24.71 19.25 2.57
CA GLY A 51 -24.52 19.62 1.16
C GLY A 51 -23.78 18.58 0.32
N LEU A 52 -22.91 17.73 0.91
CA LEU A 52 -22.31 16.60 0.18
C LEU A 52 -23.36 15.53 -0.12
N LEU A 53 -24.25 15.26 0.83
CA LEU A 53 -25.32 14.27 0.67
C LEU A 53 -26.38 14.73 -0.34
N ASP A 54 -26.61 16.04 -0.46
CA ASP A 54 -27.48 16.60 -1.49
C ASP A 54 -26.99 16.25 -2.91
N TYR A 55 -25.66 16.25 -3.13
CA TYR A 55 -25.07 15.87 -4.42
C TYR A 55 -25.22 14.38 -4.77
N LEU A 56 -25.62 13.51 -3.83
CA LEU A 56 -25.98 12.13 -4.15
C LEU A 56 -27.29 12.07 -4.96
N ASN A 57 -28.13 13.11 -4.93
CA ASN A 57 -29.40 13.18 -5.66
C ASN A 57 -29.34 14.13 -6.85
N ASP A 58 -28.13 14.51 -7.27
CA ASP A 58 -27.92 15.48 -8.32
C ASP A 58 -28.48 15.06 -9.68
N PRO A 59 -29.04 15.94 -10.52
CA PRO A 59 -29.46 15.54 -11.86
C PRO A 59 -28.28 15.10 -12.76
N ASP A 60 -27.06 15.61 -12.54
CA ASP A 60 -25.87 15.20 -13.30
C ASP A 60 -25.24 13.94 -12.68
N SER A 61 -25.14 12.86 -13.48
CA SER A 61 -24.59 11.59 -13.02
C SER A 61 -23.11 11.65 -12.65
N GLU A 62 -22.33 12.55 -13.25
CA GLU A 62 -20.92 12.72 -12.89
C GLU A 62 -20.78 13.33 -11.49
N ILE A 63 -21.66 14.27 -11.15
CA ILE A 63 -21.71 14.86 -9.81
C ILE A 63 -22.13 13.81 -8.79
N ARG A 64 -23.17 13.00 -9.09
CA ARG A 64 -23.57 11.88 -8.21
C ARG A 64 -22.44 10.88 -8.01
N ALA A 65 -21.74 10.48 -9.07
CA ALA A 65 -20.62 9.54 -8.98
C ALA A 65 -19.47 10.12 -8.15
N ARG A 66 -19.09 11.39 -8.37
CA ARG A 66 -18.02 12.05 -7.61
C ARG A 66 -18.38 12.19 -6.13
N ALA A 67 -19.64 12.52 -5.83
CA ALA A 67 -20.17 12.60 -4.47
C ALA A 67 -20.16 11.22 -3.78
N ALA A 68 -20.62 10.17 -4.48
CA ALA A 68 -20.59 8.80 -3.97
C ALA A 68 -19.16 8.35 -3.62
N LEU A 69 -18.20 8.60 -4.52
CA LEU A 69 -16.79 8.30 -4.27
C LEU A 69 -16.23 9.07 -3.07
N ALA A 70 -16.54 10.37 -2.97
CA ALA A 70 -16.09 11.20 -1.84
C ALA A 70 -16.63 10.67 -0.52
N VAL A 71 -17.92 10.30 -0.44
CA VAL A 71 -18.53 9.71 0.75
C VAL A 71 -17.79 8.43 1.17
N GLY A 72 -17.51 7.52 0.22
CA GLY A 72 -16.76 6.28 0.52
C GLY A 72 -15.33 6.54 0.99
N ARG A 73 -14.62 7.51 0.40
CA ARG A 73 -13.27 7.89 0.81
C ARG A 73 -13.23 8.56 2.18
N ILE A 74 -14.23 9.40 2.48
CA ILE A 74 -14.41 10.02 3.81
C ILE A 74 -14.69 8.94 4.86
N GLY A 75 -15.54 7.95 4.53
CA GLY A 75 -15.88 6.84 5.42
C GLY A 75 -16.77 7.25 6.59
N ASP A 76 -17.65 8.25 6.38
CA ASP A 76 -18.65 8.63 7.38
C ASP A 76 -19.82 7.63 7.37
N ILE A 77 -19.99 6.92 8.49
CA ILE A 77 -21.00 5.87 8.70
C ILE A 77 -22.41 6.39 8.39
N GLY A 78 -22.73 7.63 8.77
CA GLY A 78 -24.07 8.20 8.56
C GLY A 78 -24.40 8.43 7.08
N ALA A 79 -23.40 8.48 6.21
CA ALA A 79 -23.56 8.73 4.78
C ALA A 79 -23.65 7.44 3.93
N SER A 80 -23.30 6.29 4.51
CA SER A 80 -23.27 4.99 3.82
C SER A 80 -24.66 4.51 3.37
N GLU A 81 -25.73 4.86 4.10
CA GLU A 81 -27.10 4.57 3.65
C GLU A 81 -27.44 5.24 2.31
N GLY A 82 -26.91 6.45 2.07
CA GLY A 82 -27.08 7.14 0.79
C GLY A 82 -26.41 6.38 -0.35
N LEU A 83 -25.22 5.83 -0.12
CA LEU A 83 -24.53 4.99 -1.09
C LEU A 83 -25.29 3.70 -1.38
N PHE A 84 -25.88 3.08 -0.36
CA PHE A 84 -26.69 1.87 -0.49
C PHE A 84 -27.97 2.06 -1.31
N LYS A 85 -28.46 3.31 -1.46
CA LYS A 85 -29.55 3.60 -2.41
C LYS A 85 -29.02 3.73 -3.84
N LEU A 86 -27.83 4.30 -4.00
CA LEU A 86 -27.23 4.59 -5.31
C LEU A 86 -26.71 3.36 -6.05
N ILE A 87 -26.54 2.20 -5.42
CA ILE A 87 -26.22 0.95 -6.12
C ILE A 87 -27.29 0.55 -7.16
N ASN A 88 -28.51 1.08 -7.06
CA ASN A 88 -29.56 0.94 -8.06
C ASN A 88 -29.78 2.20 -8.93
N ASP A 89 -28.81 3.13 -8.97
CA ASP A 89 -28.94 4.31 -9.81
C ASP A 89 -29.15 3.94 -11.29
N SER A 90 -29.92 4.80 -11.97
CA SER A 90 -30.15 4.73 -13.42
C SER A 90 -28.86 4.76 -14.25
N SER A 91 -27.83 5.43 -13.76
CA SER A 91 -26.50 5.48 -14.37
C SER A 91 -25.63 4.35 -13.83
N ASP A 92 -25.14 3.49 -14.73
CA ASP A 92 -24.22 2.40 -14.36
C ASP A 92 -22.95 2.91 -13.71
N THR A 93 -22.44 4.07 -14.14
CA THR A 93 -21.25 4.68 -13.53
C THR A 93 -21.51 5.05 -12.08
N VAL A 94 -22.69 5.62 -11.77
CA VAL A 94 -23.07 5.97 -10.39
C VAL A 94 -23.25 4.72 -9.56
N ALA A 95 -23.97 3.72 -10.07
CA ALA A 95 -24.20 2.45 -9.39
C ALA A 95 -22.89 1.72 -9.04
N GLN A 96 -21.97 1.60 -10.00
CA GLN A 96 -20.67 0.97 -9.77
C GLN A 96 -19.80 1.78 -8.80
N THR A 97 -19.80 3.11 -8.91
CA THR A 97 -19.06 3.98 -7.99
C THR A 97 -19.61 3.90 -6.57
N ALA A 98 -20.93 3.86 -6.40
CA ALA A 98 -21.58 3.71 -5.12
C ALA A 98 -21.28 2.35 -4.48
N ALA A 99 -21.31 1.27 -5.28
CA ALA A 99 -20.89 -0.06 -4.83
C ALA A 99 -19.42 0.00 -4.35
N PHE A 100 -18.51 0.49 -5.19
CA PHE A 100 -17.10 0.65 -4.82
C PHE A 100 -16.91 1.47 -3.53
N ALA A 101 -17.60 2.60 -3.42
CA ALA A 101 -17.55 3.50 -2.27
C ALA A 101 -18.02 2.83 -0.97
N LEU A 102 -19.10 2.02 -1.01
CA LEU A 102 -19.52 1.20 0.14
C LEU A 102 -18.42 0.24 0.58
N GLY A 103 -17.74 -0.41 -0.37
CA GLY A 103 -16.64 -1.31 -0.08
C GLY A 103 -15.45 -0.62 0.60
N LEU A 104 -15.28 0.70 0.42
CA LEU A 104 -14.24 1.49 1.09
C LEU A 104 -14.59 1.83 2.55
N THR A 105 -15.88 1.85 2.91
CA THR A 105 -16.29 2.16 4.30
C THR A 105 -15.91 1.03 5.26
N GLY A 106 -15.85 -0.20 4.76
CA GLY A 106 -15.53 -1.40 5.56
C GLY A 106 -16.66 -1.82 6.51
N GLU A 107 -17.87 -1.29 6.30
CA GLU A 107 -19.03 -1.58 7.13
C GLU A 107 -19.67 -2.92 6.78
N LYS A 108 -19.31 -3.93 7.58
CA LYS A 108 -19.72 -5.34 7.37
C LYS A 108 -21.23 -5.55 7.28
N SER A 109 -22.01 -4.70 7.96
CA SER A 109 -23.49 -4.77 7.97
C SER A 109 -24.13 -4.60 6.59
N PHE A 110 -23.43 -3.99 5.63
CA PHE A 110 -23.96 -3.84 4.27
C PHE A 110 -23.74 -5.08 3.39
N ALA A 111 -22.91 -6.05 3.80
CA ALA A 111 -22.55 -7.19 2.94
C ALA A 111 -23.78 -7.99 2.48
N GLU A 112 -24.66 -8.38 3.42
CA GLU A 112 -25.90 -9.12 3.13
C GLU A 112 -26.88 -8.27 2.33
N GLY A 113 -27.09 -7.01 2.71
CA GLY A 113 -28.01 -6.12 1.99
C GLY A 113 -27.59 -5.84 0.55
N ILE A 114 -26.28 -5.77 0.24
CA ILE A 114 -25.82 -5.60 -1.15
C ILE A 114 -26.07 -6.87 -1.95
N LEU A 115 -25.85 -8.04 -1.34
CA LEU A 115 -26.12 -9.34 -1.96
C LEU A 115 -27.61 -9.50 -2.31
N GLU A 116 -28.51 -9.12 -1.41
CA GLU A 116 -29.96 -9.12 -1.70
C GLU A 116 -30.35 -8.25 -2.90
N GLN A 117 -29.61 -7.16 -3.15
CA GLN A 117 -29.84 -6.30 -4.32
C GLN A 117 -29.18 -6.80 -5.60
N CYS A 118 -28.27 -7.77 -5.53
CA CYS A 118 -27.59 -8.32 -6.70
C CYS A 118 -28.51 -9.14 -7.62
N VAL A 119 -29.71 -9.49 -7.15
CA VAL A 119 -30.72 -10.22 -7.91
C VAL A 119 -31.07 -9.46 -9.20
N ASP A 120 -31.02 -10.15 -10.33
CA ASP A 120 -31.29 -9.62 -11.67
C ASP A 120 -30.42 -8.44 -12.13
N MET A 121 -29.31 -8.13 -11.45
CA MET A 121 -28.38 -7.10 -11.90
C MET A 121 -27.69 -7.47 -13.21
N PRO A 122 -27.48 -6.52 -14.14
CA PRO A 122 -26.63 -6.73 -15.31
C PRO A 122 -25.21 -7.16 -14.90
N PRO A 123 -24.53 -8.01 -15.68
CA PRO A 123 -23.27 -8.61 -15.26
C PRO A 123 -22.15 -7.61 -14.89
N GLU A 124 -22.08 -6.46 -15.57
CA GLU A 124 -21.14 -5.38 -15.28
C GLU A 124 -21.36 -4.82 -13.87
N ARG A 125 -22.62 -4.54 -13.55
CA ARG A 125 -23.04 -3.99 -12.25
C ARG A 125 -22.88 -5.03 -11.15
N LEU A 126 -23.27 -6.26 -11.42
CA LEU A 126 -23.08 -7.40 -10.52
C LEU A 126 -21.60 -7.61 -10.20
N ALA A 127 -20.71 -7.56 -11.19
CA ALA A 127 -19.28 -7.70 -10.95
C ALA A 127 -18.73 -6.59 -10.05
N ALA A 128 -19.16 -5.33 -10.24
CA ALA A 128 -18.77 -4.22 -9.38
C ALA A 128 -19.31 -4.38 -7.94
N ALA A 129 -20.55 -4.83 -7.80
CA ALA A 129 -21.15 -5.16 -6.50
C ALA A 129 -20.35 -6.25 -5.78
N ILE A 130 -20.04 -7.37 -6.44
CA ILE A 130 -19.23 -8.46 -5.88
C ILE A 130 -17.83 -8.00 -5.50
N GLN A 131 -17.19 -7.16 -6.33
CA GLN A 131 -15.88 -6.59 -6.01
C GLN A 131 -15.93 -5.80 -4.69
N SER A 132 -16.99 -5.01 -4.51
CA SER A 132 -17.24 -4.24 -3.29
C SER A 132 -17.51 -5.15 -2.10
N ILE A 133 -18.45 -6.08 -2.24
CA ILE A 133 -18.82 -7.05 -1.21
C ILE A 133 -17.57 -7.74 -0.70
N GLY A 134 -16.66 -8.20 -1.58
CA GLY A 134 -15.42 -8.87 -1.16
C GLY A 134 -14.51 -8.07 -0.20
N ARG A 135 -14.72 -6.77 -0.01
CA ARG A 135 -13.98 -5.92 0.94
C ARG A 135 -14.63 -5.80 2.31
N LEU A 136 -15.90 -6.18 2.45
CA LEU A 136 -16.70 -6.06 3.66
C LEU A 136 -16.58 -7.26 4.62
N PRO A 137 -16.69 -8.53 4.18
CA PRO A 137 -16.73 -9.66 5.09
C PRO A 137 -15.34 -10.05 5.58
N ASP A 138 -15.35 -10.76 6.72
CA ASP A 138 -14.23 -11.56 7.17
C ASP A 138 -14.56 -13.06 7.07
N SER A 139 -13.59 -13.89 7.44
CA SER A 139 -13.71 -15.35 7.36
C SER A 139 -14.84 -15.95 8.23
N GLY A 140 -15.42 -15.18 9.15
CA GLY A 140 -16.53 -15.59 10.00
C GLY A 140 -17.92 -15.40 9.38
N MET A 141 -18.05 -14.65 8.28
CA MET A 141 -19.33 -14.41 7.60
C MET A 141 -19.65 -15.53 6.60
N THR A 142 -19.95 -16.72 7.11
CA THR A 142 -20.08 -17.96 6.32
C THR A 142 -21.18 -17.92 5.27
N ASP A 143 -22.29 -17.23 5.55
CA ASP A 143 -23.43 -17.15 4.63
C ASP A 143 -23.08 -16.28 3.41
N VAL A 144 -22.47 -15.13 3.66
CA VAL A 144 -21.90 -14.25 2.61
C VAL A 144 -20.85 -15.00 1.78
N ILE A 145 -19.97 -15.80 2.41
CA ILE A 145 -18.96 -16.60 1.69
C ILE A 145 -19.63 -17.67 0.81
N THR A 146 -20.68 -18.32 1.31
CA THR A 146 -21.43 -19.33 0.56
C THR A 146 -22.06 -18.71 -0.68
N GLU A 147 -22.69 -17.55 -0.52
CA GLU A 147 -23.27 -16.82 -1.64
C GLU A 147 -22.20 -16.34 -2.64
N LEU A 148 -21.09 -15.78 -2.15
CA LEU A 148 -19.92 -15.41 -2.97
C LEU A 148 -19.39 -16.58 -3.81
N THR A 149 -19.39 -17.79 -3.24
CA THR A 149 -18.96 -19.02 -3.92
C THR A 149 -19.93 -19.39 -5.04
N SER A 150 -21.24 -19.19 -4.84
CA SER A 150 -22.25 -19.47 -5.88
C SER A 150 -22.06 -18.64 -7.16
N TYR A 151 -21.52 -17.42 -7.06
CA TYR A 151 -21.24 -16.56 -8.21
C TYR A 151 -20.13 -17.10 -9.12
N LEU A 152 -19.32 -18.07 -8.67
CA LEU A 152 -18.35 -18.77 -9.52
C LEU A 152 -19.02 -19.62 -10.60
N ALA A 153 -20.31 -19.95 -10.48
CA ALA A 153 -21.06 -20.72 -11.48
C ALA A 153 -21.76 -19.86 -12.53
N LEU A 154 -21.76 -18.52 -12.38
CA LEU A 154 -22.49 -17.64 -13.30
C LEU A 154 -21.84 -17.53 -14.69
N PRO A 155 -22.63 -17.29 -15.75
CA PRO A 155 -22.14 -17.33 -17.13
C PRO A 155 -21.16 -16.20 -17.46
N ASP A 156 -21.27 -15.04 -16.83
CA ASP A 156 -20.39 -13.91 -17.12
C ASP A 156 -19.03 -14.02 -16.42
N HIS A 157 -17.96 -14.01 -17.20
CA HIS A 157 -16.59 -14.08 -16.72
C HIS A 157 -16.17 -12.95 -15.77
N ARG A 158 -16.75 -11.74 -15.87
CA ARG A 158 -16.43 -10.60 -15.00
C ARG A 158 -16.91 -10.87 -13.58
N VAL A 159 -18.11 -11.43 -13.46
CA VAL A 159 -18.69 -11.86 -12.19
C VAL A 159 -17.80 -12.91 -11.55
N ARG A 160 -17.47 -13.99 -12.28
CA ARG A 160 -16.60 -15.05 -11.76
C ARG A 160 -15.21 -14.55 -11.36
N THR A 161 -14.64 -13.63 -12.14
CA THR A 161 -13.35 -12.98 -11.82
C THR A 161 -13.43 -12.23 -10.48
N GLN A 162 -14.47 -11.42 -10.29
CA GLN A 162 -14.63 -10.67 -9.03
C GLN A 162 -14.98 -11.58 -7.86
N ALA A 163 -15.74 -12.65 -8.07
CA ALA A 163 -16.02 -13.66 -7.05
C ALA A 163 -14.73 -14.34 -6.57
N CYS A 164 -13.82 -14.70 -7.48
CA CYS A 164 -12.50 -15.24 -7.11
C CYS A 164 -11.74 -14.28 -6.19
N TYR A 165 -11.66 -12.99 -6.55
CA TYR A 165 -10.97 -12.00 -5.72
C TYR A 165 -11.69 -11.71 -4.40
N ALA A 166 -13.03 -11.71 -4.40
CA ALA A 166 -13.83 -11.50 -3.22
C ALA A 166 -13.61 -12.60 -2.17
N LEU A 167 -13.59 -13.88 -2.60
CA LEU A 167 -13.30 -15.02 -1.73
C LEU A 167 -11.91 -14.93 -1.10
N TRP A 168 -10.90 -14.51 -1.87
CA TRP A 168 -9.57 -14.28 -1.31
C TRP A 168 -9.57 -13.14 -0.28
N ARG A 169 -10.17 -11.99 -0.60
CA ARG A 169 -10.21 -10.83 0.31
C ARG A 169 -10.98 -11.13 1.61
N ALA A 170 -12.01 -11.96 1.53
CA ALA A 170 -12.75 -12.48 2.68
C ALA A 170 -11.97 -13.52 3.50
N GLY A 171 -10.83 -14.03 3.00
CA GLY A 171 -10.07 -15.08 3.66
C GLY A 171 -10.75 -16.46 3.60
N ALA A 172 -11.60 -16.69 2.60
CA ALA A 172 -12.46 -17.86 2.48
C ALA A 172 -11.70 -19.14 2.04
N LYS A 173 -10.92 -19.73 2.95
CA LYS A 173 -10.24 -21.03 2.70
C LYS A 173 -11.22 -22.17 2.44
N SER A 174 -12.46 -22.08 2.94
CA SER A 174 -13.53 -23.05 2.66
C SER A 174 -13.87 -23.19 1.17
N ALA A 175 -13.65 -22.14 0.37
CA ALA A 175 -13.90 -22.13 -1.08
C ALA A 175 -12.72 -22.65 -1.91
N ALA A 176 -11.70 -23.27 -1.29
CA ALA A 176 -10.50 -23.72 -1.99
C ALA A 176 -10.80 -24.73 -3.12
N ASN A 177 -11.71 -25.69 -2.87
CA ASN A 177 -12.06 -26.70 -3.88
C ASN A 177 -12.77 -26.08 -5.10
N ASP A 178 -13.66 -25.11 -4.88
CA ASP A 178 -14.33 -24.38 -5.95
C ASP A 178 -13.32 -23.58 -6.78
N LEU A 179 -12.41 -22.86 -6.12
CA LEU A 179 -11.35 -22.11 -6.77
C LEU A 179 -10.39 -23.01 -7.56
N ILE A 180 -10.07 -24.21 -7.05
CA ILE A 180 -9.30 -25.23 -7.79
C ILE A 180 -10.04 -25.63 -9.06
N GLY A 181 -11.34 -25.93 -8.95
CA GLY A 181 -12.19 -26.26 -10.09
C GLY A 181 -12.22 -25.16 -11.16
N ILE A 182 -12.31 -23.90 -10.74
CA ILE A 182 -12.27 -22.72 -11.63
C ILE A 182 -10.90 -22.57 -12.29
N ALA A 183 -9.81 -22.62 -11.52
CA ALA A 183 -8.46 -22.52 -12.06
C ALA A 183 -8.15 -23.63 -13.08
N GLN A 184 -8.72 -24.82 -12.90
CA GLN A 184 -8.51 -25.95 -13.81
C GLN A 184 -9.39 -25.89 -15.07
N ASN A 185 -10.67 -25.52 -14.95
CA ASN A 185 -11.67 -25.81 -15.98
C ASN A 185 -12.34 -24.58 -16.59
N ASP A 186 -12.19 -23.37 -16.04
CA ASP A 186 -12.90 -22.20 -16.58
C ASP A 186 -12.47 -21.92 -18.03
N PRO A 187 -13.40 -21.72 -18.97
CA PRO A 187 -13.04 -21.47 -20.38
C PRO A 187 -12.25 -20.17 -20.56
N VAL A 188 -12.42 -19.19 -19.66
CA VAL A 188 -11.83 -17.86 -19.78
C VAL A 188 -10.53 -17.76 -19.00
N ARG A 189 -9.44 -17.46 -19.72
CA ARG A 189 -8.08 -17.36 -19.14
C ARG A 189 -7.99 -16.40 -17.96
N THR A 190 -8.63 -15.23 -18.03
CA THR A 190 -8.59 -14.23 -16.94
C THR A 190 -9.24 -14.73 -15.65
N VAL A 191 -10.30 -15.54 -15.75
CA VAL A 191 -10.95 -16.14 -14.58
C VAL A 191 -10.04 -17.20 -13.95
N ARG A 192 -9.39 -18.04 -14.76
CA ARG A 192 -8.39 -19.00 -14.27
C ARG A 192 -7.25 -18.33 -13.52
N ILE A 193 -6.77 -17.19 -14.02
CA ILE A 193 -5.71 -16.39 -13.38
C ILE A 193 -6.19 -15.78 -12.06
N ALA A 194 -7.43 -15.29 -12.00
CA ALA A 194 -8.00 -14.76 -10.76
C ALA A 194 -8.10 -15.88 -9.69
N ALA A 195 -8.56 -17.07 -10.07
CA ALA A 195 -8.60 -18.23 -9.18
C ALA A 195 -7.21 -18.67 -8.73
N LEU A 196 -6.23 -18.77 -9.65
CA LEU A 196 -4.83 -19.06 -9.33
C LEU A 196 -4.28 -18.08 -8.29
N TYR A 197 -4.42 -16.77 -8.54
CA TYR A 197 -3.97 -15.74 -7.63
C TYR A 197 -4.66 -15.88 -6.25
N SER A 198 -5.98 -16.09 -6.22
CA SER A 198 -6.72 -16.26 -4.98
C SER A 198 -6.26 -17.47 -4.17
N LEU A 199 -6.02 -18.62 -4.81
CA LEU A 199 -5.50 -19.82 -4.16
C LEU A 199 -4.12 -19.58 -3.53
N VAL A 200 -3.20 -18.98 -4.29
CA VAL A 200 -1.84 -18.66 -3.82
C VAL A 200 -1.90 -17.72 -2.62
N ARG A 201 -2.78 -16.71 -2.68
CA ARG A 201 -2.92 -15.71 -1.62
C ARG A 201 -3.66 -16.19 -0.38
N LEU A 202 -4.54 -17.18 -0.52
CA LEU A 202 -5.13 -17.92 0.60
C LEU A 202 -4.13 -18.92 1.20
N GLY A 203 -3.00 -19.18 0.52
CA GLY A 203 -1.96 -20.10 0.98
C GLY A 203 -2.36 -21.57 0.85
N ILE A 204 -3.15 -21.90 -0.18
CA ILE A 204 -3.58 -23.28 -0.46
C ILE A 204 -2.39 -24.05 -1.05
N LYS A 205 -1.93 -25.11 -0.39
CA LYS A 205 -0.67 -25.81 -0.69
C LYS A 205 -0.86 -27.01 -1.61
N GLU A 206 -2.04 -27.62 -1.52
CA GLU A 206 -2.39 -28.93 -2.03
C GLU A 206 -2.31 -29.04 -3.58
N PRO A 207 -2.81 -28.07 -4.38
CA PRO A 207 -2.93 -28.23 -5.83
C PRO A 207 -1.63 -27.85 -6.57
N SER A 208 -0.48 -28.34 -6.11
CA SER A 208 0.83 -28.01 -6.68
C SER A 208 0.99 -28.42 -8.16
N ASP A 209 0.40 -29.54 -8.58
CA ASP A 209 0.40 -29.96 -9.99
C ASP A 209 -0.48 -29.07 -10.87
N LEU A 210 -1.56 -28.50 -10.31
CA LEU A 210 -2.36 -27.49 -11.01
C LEU A 210 -1.55 -26.21 -11.20
N TYR A 211 -0.83 -25.74 -10.18
CA TYR A 211 0.03 -24.56 -10.30
C TYR A 211 1.07 -24.72 -11.40
N ALA A 212 1.67 -25.91 -11.53
CA ALA A 212 2.65 -26.22 -12.57
C ALA A 212 2.11 -26.07 -14.00
N GLN A 213 0.80 -26.24 -14.22
CA GLN A 213 0.17 -26.06 -15.54
C GLN A 213 0.25 -24.61 -16.04
N PHE A 214 0.46 -23.64 -15.15
CA PHE A 214 0.56 -22.22 -15.47
C PHE A 214 2.00 -21.75 -15.75
N LEU A 215 3.02 -22.60 -15.55
CA LEU A 215 4.42 -22.26 -15.84
C LEU A 215 4.69 -21.86 -17.31
N PRO A 216 4.03 -22.47 -18.32
CA PRO A 216 4.27 -22.10 -19.72
C PRO A 216 3.57 -20.80 -20.17
N ASP A 217 2.83 -20.12 -19.28
CA ASP A 217 2.01 -18.97 -19.66
C ASP A 217 2.90 -17.77 -20.11
N SER A 218 2.48 -17.07 -21.17
CA SER A 218 3.22 -15.93 -21.72
C SER A 218 3.34 -14.73 -20.76
N ASP A 219 2.40 -14.57 -19.83
CA ASP A 219 2.36 -13.46 -18.88
C ASP A 219 3.26 -13.74 -17.66
N PRO A 220 4.29 -12.91 -17.40
CA PRO A 220 5.16 -13.07 -16.24
C PRO A 220 4.42 -13.08 -14.91
N PHE A 221 3.31 -12.34 -14.77
CA PHE A 221 2.53 -12.34 -13.53
C PHE A 221 1.96 -13.73 -13.23
N VAL A 222 1.49 -14.44 -14.26
CA VAL A 222 0.93 -15.79 -14.13
C VAL A 222 2.02 -16.77 -13.73
N ARG A 223 3.21 -16.68 -14.35
CA ARG A 223 4.37 -17.52 -13.99
C ARG A 223 4.86 -17.26 -12.57
N VAL A 224 4.87 -16.00 -12.12
CA VAL A 224 5.14 -15.63 -10.71
C VAL A 224 4.14 -16.33 -9.78
N GLN A 225 2.83 -16.29 -10.08
CA GLN A 225 1.84 -16.97 -9.24
C GLN A 225 2.02 -18.49 -9.25
N ALA A 226 2.34 -19.09 -10.41
CA ALA A 226 2.61 -20.52 -10.53
C ALA A 226 3.79 -20.95 -9.65
N ILE A 227 4.93 -20.26 -9.75
CA ILE A 227 6.15 -20.54 -8.98
C ILE A 227 5.91 -20.34 -7.48
N ASN A 228 5.19 -19.29 -7.09
CA ASN A 228 4.82 -19.06 -5.70
C ASN A 228 3.94 -20.20 -5.18
N GLY A 229 2.89 -20.55 -5.93
CA GLY A 229 1.98 -21.65 -5.60
C GLY A 229 2.68 -22.98 -5.39
N ILE A 230 3.58 -23.39 -6.30
CA ILE A 230 4.35 -24.63 -6.17
C ILE A 230 5.22 -24.59 -4.90
N GLY A 231 5.84 -23.44 -4.60
CA GLY A 231 6.68 -23.24 -3.42
C GLY A 231 5.96 -23.29 -2.07
N LEU A 232 4.63 -23.10 -2.03
CA LEU A 232 3.85 -23.09 -0.79
C LEU A 232 3.91 -24.41 -0.01
N ALA A 233 3.97 -25.54 -0.73
CA ALA A 233 4.02 -26.87 -0.14
C ALA A 233 5.41 -27.24 0.40
N LYS A 234 6.45 -26.53 -0.03
CA LYS A 234 7.86 -26.86 0.26
C LYS A 234 8.24 -28.30 -0.11
N ASP A 235 7.68 -28.81 -1.20
CA ASP A 235 7.89 -30.17 -1.67
C ASP A 235 9.21 -30.28 -2.45
N ASP A 236 10.19 -30.98 -1.87
CA ASP A 236 11.50 -31.18 -2.50
C ASP A 236 11.41 -31.94 -3.83
N GLY A 237 10.42 -32.82 -3.98
CA GLY A 237 10.15 -33.54 -5.22
C GLY A 237 9.80 -32.61 -6.38
N LYS A 238 9.32 -31.39 -6.09
CA LYS A 238 8.89 -30.38 -7.08
C LYS A 238 9.83 -29.18 -7.16
N THR A 239 10.96 -29.19 -6.45
CA THR A 239 11.99 -28.13 -6.51
C THR A 239 12.41 -27.82 -7.94
N TYR A 240 12.52 -28.83 -8.80
CA TYR A 240 12.91 -28.64 -10.20
C TYR A 240 11.90 -27.79 -11.00
N LEU A 241 10.61 -27.83 -10.66
CA LEU A 241 9.58 -27.02 -11.31
C LEU A 241 9.72 -25.54 -10.94
N VAL A 242 10.08 -25.26 -9.68
CA VAL A 242 10.36 -23.89 -9.21
C VAL A 242 11.63 -23.35 -9.89
N ALA A 243 12.67 -24.19 -10.00
CA ALA A 243 13.95 -23.84 -10.61
C ALA A 243 13.85 -23.48 -12.12
N ILE A 244 12.80 -23.91 -12.83
CA ILE A 244 12.53 -23.45 -14.20
C ILE A 244 12.47 -21.91 -14.25
N GLY A 245 11.90 -21.28 -13.22
CA GLY A 245 11.75 -19.83 -13.15
C GLY A 245 13.06 -19.05 -13.05
N LEU A 246 14.17 -19.69 -12.64
CA LEU A 246 15.49 -19.05 -12.63
C LEU A 246 15.97 -18.71 -14.05
N ASN A 247 15.55 -19.48 -15.06
CA ASN A 247 15.93 -19.26 -16.46
C ASN A 247 14.94 -18.35 -17.21
N ASP A 248 14.06 -17.64 -16.50
CA ASP A 248 13.06 -16.78 -17.12
C ASP A 248 13.66 -15.47 -17.63
N LYS A 249 13.15 -14.95 -18.75
CA LYS A 249 13.59 -13.66 -19.31
C LYS A 249 13.15 -12.47 -18.47
N ASN A 250 12.14 -12.64 -17.61
CA ASN A 250 11.61 -11.59 -16.78
C ASN A 250 12.15 -11.71 -15.35
N GLY A 251 12.90 -10.71 -14.90
CA GLY A 251 13.52 -10.71 -13.56
C GLY A 251 12.54 -10.83 -12.39
N ASN A 252 11.24 -10.51 -12.56
CA ASN A 252 10.25 -10.73 -11.50
C ASN A 252 9.97 -12.23 -11.29
N VAL A 253 10.00 -13.02 -12.36
CA VAL A 253 9.82 -14.47 -12.31
C VAL A 253 11.04 -15.11 -11.65
N VAL A 254 12.25 -14.66 -12.03
CA VAL A 254 13.52 -15.07 -11.41
C VAL A 254 13.51 -14.75 -9.91
N ALA A 255 13.16 -13.51 -9.53
CA ALA A 255 13.04 -13.11 -8.13
C ALA A 255 12.08 -14.02 -7.33
N GLN A 256 10.92 -14.34 -7.89
CA GLN A 256 9.97 -15.24 -7.23
C GLN A 256 10.51 -16.67 -7.13
N ALA A 257 11.25 -17.16 -8.13
CA ALA A 257 11.89 -18.47 -8.08
C ALA A 257 12.95 -18.53 -6.97
N ILE A 258 13.78 -17.50 -6.84
CA ILE A 258 14.76 -17.37 -5.75
C ILE A 258 14.06 -17.44 -4.38
N ILE A 259 13.02 -16.62 -4.19
CA ILE A 259 12.24 -16.58 -2.93
C ILE A 259 11.61 -17.94 -2.62
N SER A 260 11.01 -18.60 -3.62
CA SER A 260 10.36 -19.90 -3.46
C SER A 260 11.36 -21.02 -3.15
N LEU A 261 12.51 -21.07 -3.84
CA LEU A 261 13.58 -22.05 -3.58
C LEU A 261 14.20 -21.84 -2.19
N ALA A 262 14.44 -20.60 -1.78
CA ALA A 262 14.92 -20.28 -0.44
C ALA A 262 13.89 -20.65 0.65
N SER A 263 12.60 -20.56 0.34
CA SER A 263 11.54 -21.04 1.23
C SER A 263 11.51 -22.56 1.35
N ILE A 264 11.78 -23.29 0.26
CA ILE A 264 11.91 -24.76 0.25
C ILE A 264 13.13 -25.19 1.07
N GLY A 265 14.30 -24.61 0.80
CA GLY A 265 15.53 -24.80 1.57
C GLY A 265 16.10 -26.23 1.57
N SER A 266 15.73 -27.06 0.60
CA SER A 266 16.32 -28.39 0.44
C SER A 266 17.74 -28.30 -0.17
N PRO A 267 18.59 -29.33 -0.01
CA PRO A 267 19.92 -29.34 -0.64
C PRO A 267 19.87 -29.11 -2.16
N LYS A 268 18.84 -29.63 -2.83
CA LYS A 268 18.63 -29.41 -4.26
C LYS A 268 18.23 -27.97 -4.57
N ALA A 269 17.42 -27.34 -3.72
CA ALA A 269 17.07 -25.93 -3.88
C ALA A 269 18.30 -25.03 -3.70
N VAL A 270 19.14 -25.34 -2.71
CA VAL A 270 20.42 -24.66 -2.47
C VAL A 270 21.34 -24.77 -3.68
N GLU A 271 21.45 -25.96 -4.29
CA GLU A 271 22.27 -26.16 -5.49
C GLU A 271 21.79 -25.29 -6.67
N TYR A 272 20.48 -25.21 -6.91
CA TYR A 272 19.93 -24.33 -7.93
C TYR A 272 20.22 -22.85 -7.65
N LEU A 273 20.06 -22.40 -6.41
CA LEU A 273 20.34 -21.03 -6.00
C LEU A 273 21.84 -20.68 -6.14
N LYS A 274 22.73 -21.62 -5.81
CA LYS A 274 24.18 -21.42 -5.98
C LYS A 274 24.52 -21.24 -7.45
N ASN A 275 24.02 -22.13 -8.31
CA ASN A 275 24.25 -22.05 -9.75
C ASN A 275 23.73 -20.73 -10.34
N GLU A 276 22.60 -20.22 -9.84
CA GLU A 276 22.10 -18.91 -10.24
C GLU A 276 23.05 -17.79 -9.81
N TYR A 277 23.52 -17.80 -8.56
CA TYR A 277 24.43 -16.78 -8.03
C TYR A 277 25.73 -16.64 -8.83
N ASP A 278 26.25 -17.77 -9.33
CA ASP A 278 27.46 -17.80 -10.15
C ASP A 278 27.28 -17.14 -11.53
N ASN A 279 26.04 -17.02 -12.04
CA ASN A 279 25.73 -16.50 -13.37
C ASN A 279 24.98 -15.16 -13.36
N GLU A 280 24.38 -14.77 -12.23
CA GLU A 280 23.57 -13.57 -12.13
C GLU A 280 24.42 -12.29 -12.28
N VAL A 281 23.87 -11.29 -12.96
CA VAL A 281 24.51 -9.99 -13.20
C VAL A 281 23.66 -8.81 -12.73
N ASP A 282 22.35 -9.00 -12.55
CA ASP A 282 21.48 -7.98 -11.95
C ASP A 282 21.77 -7.87 -10.46
N GLU A 283 22.23 -6.69 -10.04
CA GLU A 283 22.59 -6.40 -8.66
C GLU A 283 21.46 -6.73 -7.67
N LYS A 284 20.20 -6.49 -8.04
CA LYS A 284 19.07 -6.70 -7.13
C LYS A 284 18.79 -8.18 -6.95
N LEU A 285 18.97 -8.98 -7.99
CA LEU A 285 18.82 -10.43 -7.91
C LEU A 285 20.01 -11.06 -7.15
N LYS A 286 21.24 -10.55 -7.33
CA LYS A 286 22.38 -10.91 -6.48
C LYS A 286 22.14 -10.61 -5.01
N VAL A 287 21.68 -9.40 -4.68
CA VAL A 287 21.32 -9.04 -3.29
C VAL A 287 20.24 -9.97 -2.75
N LEU A 288 19.19 -10.25 -3.53
CA LEU A 288 18.13 -11.18 -3.13
C LEU A 288 18.65 -12.62 -2.89
N LEU A 289 19.61 -13.09 -3.69
CA LEU A 289 20.28 -14.38 -3.49
C LEU A 289 21.09 -14.37 -2.19
N ILE A 290 21.90 -13.35 -1.94
CA ILE A 290 22.68 -13.21 -0.69
C ILE A 290 21.75 -13.23 0.53
N ASP A 291 20.68 -12.43 0.51
CA ASP A 291 19.70 -12.38 1.59
C ASP A 291 18.98 -13.73 1.77
N SER A 292 18.77 -14.47 0.68
CA SER A 292 18.18 -15.81 0.69
C SER A 292 19.11 -16.84 1.34
N PHE A 293 20.40 -16.82 1.02
CA PHE A 293 21.41 -17.68 1.65
C PHE A 293 21.61 -17.33 3.13
N ALA A 294 21.59 -16.05 3.50
CA ALA A 294 21.57 -15.59 4.89
C ALA A 294 20.39 -16.20 5.66
N LYS A 295 19.18 -16.13 5.09
CA LYS A 295 17.98 -16.72 5.70
C LYS A 295 18.09 -18.24 5.85
N LEU A 296 18.70 -18.92 4.89
CA LEU A 296 18.96 -20.37 4.93
C LEU A 296 20.06 -20.75 5.93
N LYS A 297 20.95 -19.80 6.29
CA LYS A 297 22.18 -20.04 7.05
C LYS A 297 23.09 -21.08 6.38
N ASP A 298 23.15 -21.03 5.05
CA ASP A 298 23.93 -21.95 4.23
C ASP A 298 25.17 -21.23 3.67
N SER A 299 26.34 -21.86 3.75
CA SER A 299 27.63 -21.24 3.41
C SER A 299 28.05 -21.39 1.95
N ALA A 300 27.22 -21.98 1.08
CA ALA A 300 27.63 -22.43 -0.25
C ALA A 300 28.13 -21.33 -1.20
N ILE A 301 27.82 -20.05 -0.93
CA ILE A 301 28.28 -18.90 -1.71
C ILE A 301 29.26 -18.00 -0.96
N ALA A 302 29.82 -18.42 0.19
CA ALA A 302 30.65 -17.57 1.05
C ALA A 302 31.88 -16.99 0.33
N GLU A 303 32.61 -17.82 -0.42
CA GLU A 303 33.82 -17.39 -1.13
C GLU A 303 33.49 -16.46 -2.31
N GLU A 304 32.41 -16.74 -3.03
CA GLU A 304 31.93 -15.90 -4.12
C GLU A 304 31.44 -14.54 -3.60
N VAL A 305 30.73 -14.50 -2.46
CA VAL A 305 30.31 -13.24 -1.82
C VAL A 305 31.51 -12.42 -1.35
N ARG A 306 32.54 -13.05 -0.76
CA ARG A 306 33.78 -12.34 -0.38
C ARG A 306 34.43 -11.67 -1.59
N ARG A 307 34.52 -12.40 -2.70
CA ARG A 307 35.04 -11.86 -3.96
C ARG A 307 34.19 -10.71 -4.50
N ASP A 308 32.88 -10.82 -4.44
CA ASP A 308 31.96 -9.78 -4.91
C ASP A 308 32.04 -8.51 -4.04
N ILE A 309 32.21 -8.65 -2.72
CA ILE A 309 32.44 -7.52 -1.79
C ILE A 309 33.71 -6.74 -2.18
N ASP A 310 34.78 -7.46 -2.51
CA ASP A 310 36.08 -6.86 -2.85
C ASP A 310 36.10 -6.25 -4.27
N SER A 311 35.45 -6.92 -5.23
CA SER A 311 35.58 -6.60 -6.66
C SER A 311 34.48 -5.70 -7.22
N LEU A 312 33.27 -5.73 -6.64
CA LEU A 312 32.14 -4.96 -7.14
C LEU A 312 31.99 -3.64 -6.39
N ASP A 313 31.77 -2.57 -7.14
CA ASP A 313 31.45 -1.26 -6.58
C ASP A 313 29.94 -1.11 -6.31
N SER A 314 29.39 -2.00 -5.47
CA SER A 314 27.99 -1.94 -5.04
C SER A 314 27.90 -1.85 -3.51
N PRO A 315 27.40 -0.74 -2.96
CA PRO A 315 27.09 -0.63 -1.54
C PRO A 315 26.03 -1.65 -1.08
N ASN A 316 25.10 -2.04 -1.95
CA ASN A 316 24.02 -2.97 -1.60
C ASN A 316 24.55 -4.40 -1.45
N ILE A 317 25.40 -4.86 -2.38
CA ILE A 317 26.08 -6.16 -2.28
C ILE A 317 26.99 -6.19 -1.04
N LYS A 318 27.75 -5.12 -0.78
CA LYS A 318 28.58 -5.00 0.42
C LYS A 318 27.77 -5.08 1.71
N ALA A 319 26.62 -4.39 1.76
CA ALA A 319 25.75 -4.37 2.94
C ALA A 319 25.08 -5.72 3.21
N SER A 320 24.49 -6.37 2.19
CA SER A 320 23.89 -7.70 2.36
C SER A 320 24.94 -8.79 2.58
N GLY A 321 26.04 -8.72 1.83
CA GLY A 321 27.13 -9.69 1.89
C GLY A 321 27.80 -9.75 3.26
N ILE A 322 28.03 -8.60 3.91
CA ILE A 322 28.65 -8.59 5.23
C ILE A 322 27.73 -9.19 6.31
N VAL A 323 26.41 -8.98 6.20
CA VAL A 323 25.42 -9.60 7.09
C VAL A 323 25.40 -11.11 6.90
N TYR A 324 25.39 -11.56 5.66
CA TYR A 324 25.44 -12.98 5.31
C TYR A 324 26.71 -13.66 5.88
N LEU A 325 27.89 -13.11 5.59
CA LEU A 325 29.15 -13.70 6.05
C LEU A 325 29.24 -13.71 7.59
N ALA A 326 28.76 -12.66 8.25
CA ALA A 326 28.71 -12.63 9.72
C ALA A 326 27.85 -13.73 10.33
N GLN A 327 26.77 -14.16 9.66
CA GLN A 327 25.93 -15.26 10.13
C GLN A 327 26.59 -16.64 9.98
N ILE A 328 27.49 -16.79 9.01
CA ILE A 328 28.18 -18.05 8.71
C ILE A 328 29.49 -18.16 9.50
N ASP A 329 30.33 -17.14 9.43
CA ASP A 329 31.71 -17.16 9.89
C ASP A 329 31.91 -16.42 11.23
N GLY A 330 30.87 -15.76 11.73
CA GLY A 330 30.89 -15.06 13.02
C GLY A 330 32.03 -14.04 13.10
N ALA A 331 32.86 -14.17 14.14
CA ALA A 331 33.93 -13.22 14.45
C ALA A 331 35.04 -13.13 13.39
N GLU A 332 35.18 -14.13 12.51
CA GLU A 332 36.23 -14.15 11.49
C GLU A 332 36.04 -13.04 10.44
N VAL A 333 34.84 -12.45 10.36
CA VAL A 333 34.47 -11.39 9.43
C VAL A 333 34.82 -9.99 9.93
N LEU A 334 35.27 -9.84 11.19
CA LEU A 334 35.61 -8.53 11.77
C LEU A 334 36.64 -7.71 10.95
N PRO A 335 37.73 -8.27 10.40
CA PRO A 335 38.66 -7.50 9.58
C PRO A 335 38.00 -6.92 8.32
N LEU A 336 37.05 -7.65 7.74
CA LEU A 336 36.29 -7.18 6.58
C LEU A 336 35.31 -6.06 6.98
N ILE A 337 34.66 -6.19 8.15
CA ILE A 337 33.84 -5.10 8.72
C ILE A 337 34.68 -3.83 8.88
N ASP A 338 35.88 -3.94 9.45
CA ASP A 338 36.76 -2.78 9.68
C ASP A 338 37.17 -2.10 8.37
N SER A 339 37.40 -2.88 7.32
CA SER A 339 37.66 -2.36 5.96
C SER A 339 36.46 -1.60 5.41
N LEU A 340 35.25 -2.19 5.51
CA LEU A 340 34.02 -1.61 4.98
C LEU A 340 33.55 -0.36 5.74
N GLU A 341 33.77 -0.29 7.06
CA GLU A 341 33.43 0.85 7.90
C GLU A 341 34.13 2.14 7.43
N SER A 342 35.33 2.01 6.85
CA SER A 342 36.11 3.13 6.32
C SER A 342 35.45 3.84 5.13
N LEU A 343 34.53 3.17 4.42
CA LEU A 343 33.83 3.71 3.25
C LEU A 343 32.77 4.75 3.61
N LYS A 344 32.35 4.83 4.88
CA LYS A 344 31.36 5.79 5.40
C LYS A 344 30.08 5.88 4.56
N ASN A 345 29.61 4.74 4.05
CA ASN A 345 28.38 4.66 3.28
C ASN A 345 27.21 4.26 4.19
N ARG A 346 26.08 4.98 4.10
CA ARG A 346 24.88 4.73 4.92
C ARG A 346 24.43 3.26 4.89
N TYR A 347 24.29 2.67 3.70
CA TYR A 347 23.76 1.32 3.57
C TYR A 347 24.74 0.27 4.11
N ILE A 348 26.04 0.49 3.89
CA ILE A 348 27.09 -0.37 4.43
C ILE A 348 27.11 -0.29 5.96
N ASN A 349 26.99 0.91 6.55
CA ASN A 349 26.96 1.06 8.01
C ASN A 349 25.76 0.34 8.65
N VAL A 350 24.58 0.42 8.05
CA VAL A 350 23.41 -0.37 8.51
C VAL A 350 23.69 -1.87 8.38
N GLY A 351 24.29 -2.32 7.27
CA GLY A 351 24.71 -3.71 7.09
C GLY A 351 25.73 -4.17 8.14
N ILE A 352 26.71 -3.34 8.46
CA ILE A 352 27.72 -3.61 9.52
C ILE A 352 27.04 -3.76 10.88
N VAL A 353 26.10 -2.88 11.21
CA VAL A 353 25.34 -2.98 12.48
C VAL A 353 24.62 -4.32 12.59
N HIS A 354 23.91 -4.74 11.55
CA HIS A 354 23.25 -6.05 11.53
C HIS A 354 24.25 -7.22 11.56
N ALA A 355 25.40 -7.09 10.88
CA ALA A 355 26.47 -8.09 10.92
C ALA A 355 27.03 -8.24 12.35
N LEU A 356 27.32 -7.14 13.04
CA LEU A 356 27.75 -7.16 14.45
C LEU A 356 26.68 -7.77 15.36
N GLY A 357 25.40 -7.44 15.12
CA GLY A 357 24.27 -8.03 15.84
C GLY A 357 24.14 -9.55 15.62
N ALA A 358 24.44 -10.04 14.42
CA ALA A 358 24.45 -11.46 14.09
C ALA A 358 25.64 -12.22 14.73
N ILE A 359 26.82 -11.60 14.79
CA ILE A 359 28.01 -12.15 15.47
C ILE A 359 27.76 -12.30 16.97
N GLY A 360 27.19 -11.28 17.59
CA GLY A 360 26.86 -11.27 19.02
C GLY A 360 28.07 -11.39 19.97
N GLY A 361 27.78 -11.55 21.26
CA GLY A 361 28.78 -11.69 22.32
C GLY A 361 29.24 -10.38 22.96
N GLU A 362 29.99 -10.47 24.06
CA GLU A 362 30.36 -9.29 24.86
C GLU A 362 31.29 -8.30 24.12
N TYR A 363 32.10 -8.77 23.18
CA TYR A 363 33.10 -7.95 22.50
C TYR A 363 32.54 -7.08 21.37
N VAL A 364 31.34 -7.38 20.84
CA VAL A 364 30.68 -6.54 19.82
C VAL A 364 29.84 -5.43 20.43
N LYS A 365 29.41 -5.56 21.69
CA LYS A 365 28.58 -4.55 22.38
C LYS A 365 29.19 -3.14 22.40
N PRO A 366 30.51 -2.95 22.62
CA PRO A 366 31.11 -1.62 22.53
C PRO A 366 31.00 -1.00 21.13
N ARG A 367 31.08 -1.81 20.07
CA ARG A 367 30.93 -1.35 18.68
C ARG A 367 29.50 -0.98 18.36
N LEU A 368 28.53 -1.82 18.74
CA LEU A 368 27.10 -1.50 18.61
C LEU A 368 26.74 -0.22 19.38
N ASN A 369 27.30 -0.03 20.59
CA ASN A 369 27.14 1.20 21.36
C ASN A 369 27.75 2.45 20.68
N ALA A 370 28.80 2.29 19.88
CA ALA A 370 29.34 3.38 19.08
C ALA A 370 28.38 3.76 17.95
N PHE A 371 27.82 2.79 17.22
CA PHE A 371 26.79 3.03 16.20
C PHE A 371 25.48 3.58 16.76
N PHE A 372 25.14 3.24 18.01
CA PHE A 372 24.00 3.85 18.69
C PHE A 372 24.18 5.35 18.98
N LYS A 373 25.39 5.90 18.73
CA LYS A 373 25.71 7.33 18.79
C LYS A 373 26.06 7.91 17.42
N ASP A 374 25.78 7.19 16.33
CA ASP A 374 26.07 7.63 14.97
C ASP A 374 25.29 8.93 14.63
N SER A 375 25.85 9.72 13.73
CA SER A 375 25.18 10.90 13.16
C SER A 375 23.88 10.56 12.41
N LEU A 376 23.79 9.36 11.80
CA LEU A 376 22.68 8.93 10.98
C LEU A 376 21.59 8.25 11.82
N PRO A 377 20.33 8.73 11.79
CA PRO A 377 19.24 8.17 12.60
C PRO A 377 18.91 6.71 12.29
N ASP A 378 18.96 6.30 11.02
CA ASP A 378 18.71 4.92 10.60
C ASP A 378 19.78 3.94 11.10
N VAL A 379 21.04 4.39 11.15
CA VAL A 379 22.14 3.63 11.77
C VAL A 379 21.93 3.51 13.27
N ARG A 380 21.53 4.60 13.96
CA ARG A 380 21.21 4.56 15.39
C ARG A 380 20.02 3.63 15.69
N ALA A 381 18.97 3.69 14.88
CA ALA A 381 17.80 2.82 15.03
C ALA A 381 18.15 1.34 14.83
N ALA A 382 18.93 1.01 13.81
CA ALA A 382 19.44 -0.36 13.62
C ALA A 382 20.30 -0.81 14.82
N ALA A 383 21.17 0.05 15.33
CA ALA A 383 22.04 -0.28 16.46
C ALA A 383 21.24 -0.50 17.74
N PHE A 384 20.22 0.33 17.97
CA PHE A 384 19.26 0.15 19.05
C PHE A 384 18.58 -1.23 18.99
N GLU A 385 18.05 -1.63 17.84
CA GLU A 385 17.40 -2.94 17.68
C GLU A 385 18.36 -4.10 17.95
N GLU A 386 19.58 -4.04 17.45
CA GLU A 386 20.58 -5.10 17.69
C GLU A 386 21.05 -5.14 19.15
N LEU A 387 21.15 -3.99 19.83
CA LEU A 387 21.46 -3.92 21.27
C LEU A 387 20.35 -4.53 22.12
N LEU A 388 19.07 -4.32 21.78
CA LEU A 388 17.97 -4.96 22.52
C LEU A 388 18.03 -6.50 22.44
N LYS A 389 18.49 -7.05 21.31
CA LYS A 389 18.65 -8.50 21.14
C LYS A 389 19.89 -9.05 21.86
N ASN A 390 20.99 -8.30 21.83
CA ASN A 390 22.30 -8.77 22.26
C ASN A 390 22.73 -8.34 23.68
N ASP A 391 22.02 -7.41 24.32
CA ASP A 391 22.39 -6.89 25.63
C ASP A 391 21.18 -6.60 26.53
N ALA A 392 20.50 -7.70 26.92
CA ALA A 392 19.31 -7.66 27.76
C ALA A 392 19.52 -7.04 29.16
N VAL A 393 20.77 -6.92 29.62
CA VAL A 393 21.10 -6.34 30.93
C VAL A 393 20.86 -4.83 30.95
N ASN A 394 21.05 -4.14 29.81
CA ASN A 394 21.00 -2.69 29.70
C ASN A 394 19.76 -2.17 28.94
N LEU A 395 18.70 -2.97 28.84
CA LEU A 395 17.47 -2.61 28.12
C LEU A 395 16.92 -1.25 28.54
N ASP A 396 16.90 -0.96 29.85
CA ASP A 396 16.38 0.32 30.33
C ASP A 396 17.21 1.49 29.81
N TYR A 397 18.54 1.37 29.82
CA TYR A 397 19.41 2.40 29.27
C TYR A 397 19.14 2.64 27.77
N TYR A 398 19.06 1.57 26.97
CA TYR A 398 18.84 1.67 25.53
C TYR A 398 17.47 2.24 25.19
N ILE A 399 16.40 1.71 25.80
CA ILE A 399 15.04 2.19 25.58
C ILE A 399 14.90 3.65 26.02
N THR A 400 15.45 4.01 27.19
CA THR A 400 15.41 5.40 27.67
C THR A 400 16.14 6.33 26.72
N THR A 401 17.31 5.93 26.25
CA THR A 401 18.14 6.76 25.36
C THR A 401 17.45 6.94 24.02
N ALA A 402 16.94 5.87 23.41
CA ALA A 402 16.28 5.92 22.11
C ALA A 402 14.95 6.70 22.17
N LEU A 403 14.16 6.55 23.24
CA LEU A 403 12.95 7.35 23.45
C LEU A 403 13.23 8.86 23.54
N ASN A 404 14.40 9.25 24.03
CA ASN A 404 14.82 10.65 24.17
C ASN A 404 15.73 11.12 23.02
N ASP A 405 15.87 10.33 21.95
CA ASP A 405 16.66 10.71 20.79
C ASP A 405 16.07 11.97 20.14
N THR A 406 16.93 12.81 19.56
CA THR A 406 16.47 14.04 18.92
C THR A 406 15.77 13.77 17.59
N ASP A 407 16.00 12.60 16.99
CA ASP A 407 15.32 12.15 15.78
C ASP A 407 14.11 11.27 16.10
N TYR A 408 12.95 11.65 15.58
CA TYR A 408 11.70 10.95 15.86
C TYR A 408 11.69 9.52 15.35
N VAL A 409 12.50 9.14 14.35
CA VAL A 409 12.53 7.77 13.84
C VAL A 409 13.05 6.82 14.91
N VAL A 410 14.15 7.19 15.57
CA VAL A 410 14.75 6.39 16.67
C VAL A 410 13.79 6.32 17.85
N ALA A 411 13.14 7.43 18.20
CA ALA A 411 12.13 7.46 19.25
C ALA A 411 10.91 6.59 18.92
N SER A 412 10.43 6.63 17.68
CA SER A 412 9.30 5.82 17.20
C SER A 412 9.63 4.34 17.24
N THR A 413 10.82 3.95 16.76
CA THR A 413 11.32 2.57 16.89
C THR A 413 11.35 2.11 18.35
N ALA A 414 11.76 2.97 19.29
CA ALA A 414 11.73 2.64 20.71
C ALA A 414 10.31 2.42 21.24
N ALA A 415 9.34 3.27 20.86
CA ALA A 415 7.94 3.08 21.20
C ALA A 415 7.38 1.77 20.64
N ASP A 416 7.66 1.45 19.37
CA ASP A 416 7.24 0.20 18.74
C ASP A 416 7.83 -1.02 19.48
N LYS A 417 9.12 -0.98 19.82
CA LYS A 417 9.77 -2.07 20.59
C LYS A 417 9.21 -2.24 21.99
N ILE A 418 8.78 -1.18 22.66
CA ILE A 418 8.07 -1.29 23.94
C ILE A 418 6.78 -2.10 23.79
N GLY A 419 6.03 -1.84 22.70
CA GLY A 419 4.82 -2.60 22.36
C GLY A 419 5.11 -4.07 22.04
N GLU A 420 6.11 -4.34 21.20
CA GLU A 420 6.54 -5.70 20.83
C GLU A 420 6.99 -6.52 22.04
N LEU A 421 7.79 -5.92 22.93
CA LEU A 421 8.29 -6.55 24.16
C LEU A 421 7.22 -6.62 25.26
N LYS A 422 6.05 -5.99 25.07
CA LYS A 422 5.00 -5.83 26.09
C LYS A 422 5.55 -5.26 27.40
N ALA A 423 6.46 -4.29 27.30
CA ALA A 423 7.20 -3.75 28.43
C ALA A 423 6.38 -2.68 29.19
N HIS A 424 5.40 -3.13 29.98
CA HIS A 424 4.44 -2.30 30.73
C HIS A 424 5.10 -1.14 31.53
N GLN A 425 6.29 -1.37 32.11
CA GLN A 425 7.00 -0.38 32.92
C GLN A 425 7.30 0.95 32.21
N TYR A 426 7.25 0.98 30.87
CA TYR A 426 7.47 2.18 30.07
C TYR A 426 6.20 2.98 29.74
N LEU A 427 5.00 2.46 30.03
CA LEU A 427 3.74 3.16 29.70
C LEU A 427 3.66 4.56 30.33
N GLY A 428 4.11 4.71 31.58
CA GLY A 428 4.16 6.03 32.23
C GLY A 428 5.04 7.05 31.49
N ARG A 429 6.12 6.60 30.86
CA ARG A 429 6.98 7.46 30.04
C ARG A 429 6.35 7.79 28.70
N LEU A 430 5.76 6.80 28.03
CA LEU A 430 5.03 7.01 26.77
C LEU A 430 3.87 8.00 26.96
N LEU A 431 3.14 7.89 28.09
CA LEU A 431 2.10 8.82 28.47
C LEU A 431 2.65 10.26 28.64
N ALA A 432 3.84 10.42 29.19
CA ALA A 432 4.48 11.74 29.31
C ALA A 432 4.74 12.38 27.93
N PHE A 433 5.19 11.59 26.94
CA PHE A 433 5.37 12.07 25.56
C PHE A 433 4.06 12.46 24.90
N MET A 434 2.99 11.69 25.12
CA MET A 434 1.64 12.04 24.62
C MET A 434 1.11 13.33 25.25
N LYS A 435 1.32 13.50 26.56
CA LYS A 435 0.94 14.74 27.28
C LYS A 435 1.74 15.96 26.84
N ASN A 436 2.96 15.78 26.33
CA ASN A 436 3.80 16.87 25.82
C ASN A 436 3.31 17.45 24.47
N GLY A 437 2.22 16.90 23.91
CA GLY A 437 1.41 17.50 22.85
C GLY A 437 2.21 17.85 21.59
N GLU A 438 2.16 19.11 21.18
CA GLU A 438 2.71 19.64 19.91
C GLU A 438 4.22 19.45 19.72
N LYS A 439 4.97 19.18 20.79
CA LYS A 439 6.43 18.99 20.70
C LYS A 439 6.83 17.60 20.20
N THR A 440 5.93 16.63 20.31
CA THR A 440 6.20 15.25 19.89
C THR A 440 5.77 15.09 18.43
N ASP A 441 6.64 14.49 17.61
CA ASP A 441 6.35 14.24 16.21
C ASP A 441 5.07 13.37 16.04
N PRO A 442 4.22 13.63 15.03
CA PRO A 442 3.00 12.87 14.81
C PRO A 442 3.24 11.37 14.62
N ASP A 443 4.31 10.94 13.94
CA ASP A 443 4.59 9.52 13.75
C ASP A 443 5.01 8.84 15.07
N MET A 444 5.79 9.54 15.90
CA MET A 444 6.11 9.06 17.25
C MET A 444 4.84 8.86 18.10
N LYS A 445 3.91 9.81 18.06
CA LYS A 445 2.62 9.65 18.76
C LYS A 445 1.83 8.45 18.25
N ARG A 446 1.84 8.18 16.95
CA ARG A 446 1.18 7.01 16.36
C ARG A 446 1.82 5.70 16.83
N SER A 447 3.15 5.63 16.89
CA SER A 447 3.87 4.49 17.47
C SER A 447 3.53 4.29 18.95
N ILE A 448 3.42 5.37 19.73
CA ILE A 448 2.98 5.31 21.13
C ILE A 448 1.55 4.74 21.25
N VAL A 449 0.62 5.22 20.42
CA VAL A 449 -0.77 4.71 20.37
C VAL A 449 -0.78 3.22 20.02
N ALA A 450 -0.01 2.80 19.03
CA ALA A 450 0.11 1.40 18.63
C ALA A 450 0.70 0.52 19.75
N ALA A 451 1.74 0.99 20.42
CA ALA A 451 2.37 0.29 21.54
C ALA A 451 1.41 0.11 22.73
N ALA A 452 0.68 1.17 23.09
CA ALA A 452 -0.33 1.12 24.17
C ALA A 452 -1.49 0.16 23.85
N ALA A 453 -1.90 0.06 22.58
CA ALA A 453 -3.00 -0.81 22.15
C ALA A 453 -2.77 -2.31 22.43
N VAL A 454 -1.51 -2.74 22.63
CA VAL A 454 -1.17 -4.12 22.98
C VAL A 454 -1.60 -4.49 24.40
N PHE A 455 -1.73 -3.50 25.29
CA PHE A 455 -2.13 -3.65 26.69
C PHE A 455 -3.65 -3.49 26.91
N LEU A 456 -4.41 -3.38 25.81
CA LEU A 456 -5.87 -3.25 25.84
C LEU A 456 -6.54 -4.46 25.21
N ASP A 457 -7.50 -5.01 25.94
CA ASP A 457 -8.50 -5.94 25.44
C ASP A 457 -9.88 -5.69 26.11
N SER A 458 -10.92 -6.36 25.62
CA SER A 458 -12.30 -6.16 26.07
C SER A 458 -12.57 -6.65 27.50
N THR A 459 -11.62 -7.37 28.11
CA THR A 459 -11.75 -8.03 29.42
C THR A 459 -10.81 -7.45 30.48
N ALA A 460 -9.71 -6.83 30.06
CA ALA A 460 -8.69 -6.21 30.90
C ALA A 460 -8.24 -4.89 30.26
N VAL A 461 -8.46 -3.79 30.99
CA VAL A 461 -8.13 -2.44 30.55
C VAL A 461 -7.03 -1.90 31.47
N ASP A 462 -5.83 -1.75 30.92
CA ASP A 462 -4.75 -1.06 31.61
C ASP A 462 -5.03 0.46 31.62
N SER A 463 -5.02 1.07 32.80
CA SER A 463 -5.39 2.47 32.96
C SER A 463 -4.42 3.44 32.29
N LEU A 464 -3.11 3.14 32.28
CA LEU A 464 -2.11 3.97 31.62
C LEU A 464 -2.23 3.85 30.11
N ALA A 465 -2.44 2.63 29.60
CA ALA A 465 -2.66 2.41 28.19
C ALA A 465 -3.93 3.12 27.71
N GLU A 466 -5.04 3.01 28.45
CA GLU A 466 -6.27 3.72 28.11
C GLU A 466 -6.08 5.25 28.14
N GLU A 467 -5.34 5.78 29.12
CA GLU A 467 -5.02 7.21 29.19
C GLU A 467 -4.18 7.69 28.00
N ILE A 468 -3.23 6.86 27.52
CA ILE A 468 -2.47 7.14 26.30
C ILE A 468 -3.40 7.23 25.08
N ILE A 469 -4.29 6.24 24.91
CA ILE A 469 -5.23 6.24 23.77
C ILE A 469 -6.20 7.42 23.87
N PHE A 470 -6.64 7.79 25.07
CA PHE A 470 -7.49 8.95 25.29
C PHE A 470 -6.80 10.25 24.87
N HIS A 471 -5.53 10.45 25.25
CA HIS A 471 -4.76 11.60 24.78
C HIS A 471 -4.55 11.57 23.27
N GLY A 472 -4.31 10.39 22.67
CA GLY A 472 -4.25 10.24 21.22
C GLY A 472 -5.53 10.67 20.54
N LEU A 473 -6.70 10.29 21.08
CA LEU A 473 -8.02 10.67 20.55
C LEU A 473 -8.22 12.20 20.56
N GLN A 474 -7.65 12.90 21.54
CA GLN A 474 -7.71 14.36 21.66
C GLN A 474 -6.63 15.10 20.85
N ASP A 475 -5.69 14.38 20.22
CA ASP A 475 -4.57 15.00 19.52
C ASP A 475 -5.03 15.75 18.26
N LYS A 476 -4.49 16.96 18.05
CA LYS A 476 -4.85 17.84 16.93
C LYS A 476 -4.56 17.18 15.57
N GLU A 477 -3.55 16.34 15.50
CA GLU A 477 -3.22 15.61 14.28
C GLU A 477 -4.30 14.57 13.97
N TYR A 478 -4.91 14.73 12.79
CA TYR A 478 -5.98 13.86 12.32
C TYR A 478 -5.58 12.38 12.38
N VAL A 479 -4.37 12.05 11.92
CA VAL A 479 -3.91 10.65 11.85
C VAL A 479 -3.74 10.03 13.23
N VAL A 480 -3.30 10.81 14.23
CA VAL A 480 -3.13 10.34 15.62
C VAL A 480 -4.49 10.08 16.26
N SER A 481 -5.41 11.04 16.18
CA SER A 481 -6.77 10.92 16.74
C SER A 481 -7.58 9.81 16.07
N ARG A 482 -7.44 9.64 14.75
CA ARG A 482 -8.04 8.53 14.02
C ARG A 482 -7.48 7.18 14.46
N ASP A 483 -6.15 7.03 14.56
CA ASP A 483 -5.53 5.77 14.95
C ASP A 483 -5.96 5.38 16.37
N ALA A 484 -6.06 6.35 17.29
CA ALA A 484 -6.61 6.14 18.64
C ALA A 484 -8.09 5.71 18.64
N ALA A 485 -8.94 6.36 17.83
CA ALA A 485 -10.34 5.95 17.68
C ALA A 485 -10.48 4.53 17.11
N ALA A 486 -9.61 4.15 16.17
CA ALA A 486 -9.57 2.79 15.62
C ALA A 486 -9.17 1.76 16.68
N VAL A 487 -8.25 2.10 17.59
CA VAL A 487 -7.91 1.27 18.75
C VAL A 487 -9.13 1.08 19.66
N TYR A 488 -9.85 2.14 20.03
CA TYR A 488 -11.08 2.04 20.82
C TYR A 488 -12.09 1.07 20.21
N LYS A 489 -12.36 1.22 18.90
CA LYS A 489 -13.31 0.35 18.19
C LYS A 489 -12.85 -1.10 18.16
N LYS A 490 -11.58 -1.35 17.83
CA LYS A 490 -11.03 -2.70 17.64
C LYS A 490 -10.79 -3.46 18.96
N LYS A 491 -10.31 -2.77 19.99
CA LYS A 491 -9.88 -3.39 21.25
C LYS A 491 -10.95 -3.38 22.33
N LEU A 492 -11.76 -2.32 22.37
CA LEU A 492 -12.73 -2.09 23.44
C LEU A 492 -14.18 -2.17 22.94
N GLY A 493 -14.40 -2.28 21.62
CA GLY A 493 -15.74 -2.34 21.03
C GLY A 493 -16.51 -1.00 21.11
N VAL A 494 -15.82 0.10 21.41
CA VAL A 494 -16.44 1.43 21.57
C VAL A 494 -16.15 2.29 20.35
N ASP A 495 -17.21 2.74 19.67
CA ASP A 495 -17.04 3.67 18.55
C ASP A 495 -16.78 5.10 19.04
N LYS A 496 -15.60 5.64 18.71
CA LYS A 496 -15.18 7.01 19.04
C LYS A 496 -14.96 7.87 17.79
N SER A 497 -15.48 7.46 16.64
CA SER A 497 -15.32 8.18 15.35
C SER A 497 -15.78 9.63 15.40
N ALA A 498 -16.81 9.95 16.20
CA ALA A 498 -17.32 11.32 16.39
C ALA A 498 -16.32 12.28 17.06
N TYR A 499 -15.30 11.76 17.75
CA TYR A 499 -14.27 12.55 18.43
C TYR A 499 -13.00 12.74 17.60
N VAL A 500 -12.92 12.11 16.42
CA VAL A 500 -11.75 12.21 15.54
C VAL A 500 -11.70 13.62 14.96
N ASN A 501 -10.55 14.29 15.11
CA ASN A 501 -10.32 15.60 14.54
C ASN A 501 -10.42 15.56 13.01
N LYS A 502 -10.71 16.69 12.38
CA LYS A 502 -10.82 16.78 10.92
C LYS A 502 -9.58 17.47 10.35
N PRO A 503 -8.97 16.95 9.27
CA PRO A 503 -7.83 17.60 8.64
C PRO A 503 -8.23 18.97 8.07
N GLU A 504 -7.26 19.88 7.99
CA GLU A 504 -7.46 21.24 7.47
C GLU A 504 -7.67 21.28 5.95
N GLY A 505 -7.17 20.27 5.23
CA GLY A 505 -7.16 20.19 3.77
C GLY A 505 -5.86 20.72 3.17
N LEU A 506 -5.42 20.11 2.06
CA LEU A 506 -4.23 20.47 1.31
C LEU A 506 -4.43 21.72 0.44
N ALA A 507 -5.63 21.93 -0.11
CA ALA A 507 -5.89 22.99 -1.08
C ALA A 507 -7.26 23.65 -0.89
N SER A 508 -7.35 24.94 -1.19
CA SER A 508 -8.64 25.65 -1.16
C SER A 508 -9.55 25.18 -2.31
N LYS A 509 -10.88 25.28 -2.16
CA LYS A 509 -11.83 25.08 -3.27
C LYS A 509 -11.43 25.80 -4.55
N ARG A 510 -10.93 27.03 -4.44
CA ARG A 510 -10.51 27.84 -5.60
C ARG A 510 -9.32 27.18 -6.31
N ASP A 511 -8.33 26.71 -5.56
CA ASP A 511 -7.14 26.07 -6.12
C ASP A 511 -7.50 24.74 -6.77
N ILE A 512 -8.35 23.95 -6.11
CA ILE A 512 -8.90 22.70 -6.65
C ILE A 512 -9.63 22.97 -7.97
N LYS A 513 -10.53 23.95 -8.00
CA LYS A 513 -11.28 24.32 -9.22
C LYS A 513 -10.35 24.71 -10.36
N ASN A 514 -9.36 25.55 -10.08
CA ASN A 514 -8.36 25.95 -11.08
C ASN A 514 -7.57 24.74 -11.58
N PHE A 515 -7.21 23.83 -10.68
CA PHE A 515 -6.44 22.63 -10.99
C PHE A 515 -7.20 21.67 -11.90
N ILE A 516 -8.43 21.26 -11.53
CA ILE A 516 -9.23 20.34 -12.34
C ILE A 516 -9.62 20.95 -13.70
N THR A 517 -9.75 22.28 -13.77
CA THR A 517 -10.01 22.99 -15.04
C THR A 517 -8.77 23.02 -15.92
N ARG A 518 -7.59 23.27 -15.34
CA ARG A 518 -6.31 23.32 -16.06
C ARG A 518 -5.93 21.96 -16.63
N TYR A 519 -6.11 20.90 -15.85
CA TYR A 519 -5.72 19.54 -16.21
C TYR A 519 -6.91 18.67 -16.61
N ALA A 520 -7.77 19.22 -17.48
CA ALA A 520 -8.79 18.43 -18.18
C ALA A 520 -8.17 17.38 -19.14
N VAL A 521 -6.89 17.53 -19.46
CA VAL A 521 -6.05 16.53 -20.12
C VAL A 521 -4.94 16.15 -19.16
N ASN A 522 -4.65 14.86 -19.07
CA ASN A 522 -3.64 14.31 -18.18
C ASN A 522 -2.26 14.94 -18.43
N PRO A 523 -1.65 15.61 -17.44
CA PRO A 523 -0.29 16.09 -17.55
C PRO A 523 0.70 14.91 -17.44
N LYS A 524 1.93 15.15 -17.89
CA LYS A 524 3.01 14.16 -17.78
C LYS A 524 4.12 14.66 -16.87
N ALA A 525 4.79 13.74 -16.19
CA ALA A 525 6.03 14.00 -15.46
C ALA A 525 7.18 13.26 -16.14
N LEU A 526 8.26 13.97 -16.47
CA LEU A 526 9.49 13.42 -16.99
C LEU A 526 10.49 13.30 -15.84
N LEU A 527 10.69 12.08 -15.35
CA LEU A 527 11.66 11.76 -14.30
C LEU A 527 12.99 11.36 -14.94
N SER A 528 14.06 12.08 -14.64
CA SER A 528 15.40 11.83 -15.17
C SER A 528 16.23 10.98 -14.21
N THR A 529 16.89 9.92 -14.72
CA THR A 529 17.81 9.05 -13.95
C THR A 529 19.15 8.88 -14.69
N ASP A 530 20.07 8.09 -14.13
CA ASP A 530 21.29 7.66 -14.84
C ASP A 530 21.01 6.66 -15.97
N TYR A 531 19.86 6.00 -15.97
CA TYR A 531 19.49 4.99 -16.97
C TYR A 531 18.59 5.53 -18.09
N GLY A 532 18.27 6.83 -18.07
CA GLY A 532 17.39 7.49 -19.02
C GLY A 532 16.18 8.15 -18.36
N ASN A 533 15.25 8.57 -19.21
CA ASN A 533 14.05 9.28 -18.79
C ASN A 533 12.86 8.33 -18.66
N ILE A 534 12.08 8.54 -17.61
CA ILE A 534 10.82 7.84 -17.34
C ILE A 534 9.69 8.87 -17.53
N GLU A 535 8.83 8.63 -18.50
CA GLU A 535 7.63 9.45 -18.76
C GLU A 535 6.47 8.84 -17.98
N ILE A 536 5.88 9.60 -17.06
CA ILE A 536 4.73 9.20 -16.24
C ILE A 536 3.53 10.04 -16.66
N GLU A 537 2.45 9.42 -17.10
CA GLU A 537 1.15 10.07 -17.26
C GLU A 537 0.47 10.15 -15.88
N LEU A 538 0.05 11.35 -15.48
CA LEU A 538 -0.61 11.61 -14.20
C LEU A 538 -2.12 11.65 -14.37
N TYR A 539 -2.89 11.25 -13.35
CA TYR A 539 -4.35 11.07 -13.40
C TYR A 539 -5.12 11.99 -12.44
N PRO A 540 -5.31 13.28 -12.78
CA PRO A 540 -6.08 14.25 -11.98
C PRO A 540 -7.55 13.85 -11.77
N ASP A 541 -8.12 13.04 -12.66
CA ASP A 541 -9.49 12.52 -12.55
C ASP A 541 -9.63 11.44 -11.48
N ILE A 542 -8.57 10.66 -11.24
CA ILE A 542 -8.54 9.58 -10.25
C ILE A 542 -8.12 10.09 -8.86
N ALA A 543 -7.05 10.88 -8.80
CA ALA A 543 -6.41 11.33 -7.55
C ALA A 543 -6.00 12.82 -7.63
N PRO A 544 -6.98 13.74 -7.72
CA PRO A 544 -6.72 15.16 -7.95
C PRO A 544 -5.77 15.80 -6.94
N LEU A 545 -5.94 15.52 -5.64
CA LEU A 545 -5.14 16.16 -4.58
C LEU A 545 -3.72 15.61 -4.54
N THR A 546 -3.56 14.32 -4.82
CA THR A 546 -2.26 13.67 -4.93
C THR A 546 -1.48 14.19 -6.14
N VAL A 547 -2.13 14.30 -7.30
CA VAL A 547 -1.47 14.88 -8.49
C VAL A 547 -1.15 16.35 -8.26
N TYR A 548 -2.04 17.11 -7.62
CA TYR A 548 -1.78 18.49 -7.22
C TYR A 548 -0.52 18.59 -6.33
N ASN A 549 -0.42 17.75 -5.30
CA ASN A 549 0.72 17.67 -4.41
C ASN A 549 2.02 17.35 -5.15
N PHE A 550 1.99 16.29 -5.96
CA PHE A 550 3.16 15.83 -6.71
C PHE A 550 3.67 16.89 -7.69
N ILE A 551 2.77 17.54 -8.43
CA ILE A 551 3.13 18.62 -9.37
C ILE A 551 3.71 19.82 -8.63
N LYS A 552 3.14 20.19 -7.47
CA LYS A 552 3.66 21.27 -6.63
C LYS A 552 5.10 20.97 -6.20
N LEU A 553 5.32 19.81 -5.58
CA LEU A 553 6.65 19.39 -5.10
C LEU A 553 7.67 19.28 -6.24
N ALA A 554 7.28 18.74 -7.40
CA ALA A 554 8.14 18.68 -8.57
C ALA A 554 8.53 20.08 -9.10
N LYS A 555 7.58 21.03 -9.15
CA LYS A 555 7.87 22.42 -9.56
C LYS A 555 8.75 23.17 -8.55
N GLU A 556 8.69 22.79 -7.29
CA GLU A 556 9.56 23.28 -6.21
C GLU A 556 10.93 22.57 -6.16
N GLN A 557 11.22 21.67 -7.10
CA GLN A 557 12.47 20.87 -7.16
C GLN A 557 12.69 20.00 -5.91
N PHE A 558 11.62 19.67 -5.19
CA PHE A 558 11.70 18.87 -3.95
C PHE A 558 12.35 17.50 -4.17
N TYR A 559 12.11 16.89 -5.34
CA TYR A 559 12.57 15.54 -5.66
C TYR A 559 14.01 15.48 -6.18
N ASP A 560 14.61 16.62 -6.50
CA ASP A 560 15.90 16.68 -7.18
C ASP A 560 17.02 16.21 -6.23
N GLY A 561 17.75 15.17 -6.65
CA GLY A 561 18.83 14.55 -5.88
C GLY A 561 18.37 13.52 -4.83
N LEU A 562 17.06 13.34 -4.63
CA LEU A 562 16.53 12.32 -3.71
C LEU A 562 16.82 10.90 -4.23
N THR A 563 16.86 9.94 -3.31
CA THR A 563 17.20 8.55 -3.65
C THR A 563 15.96 7.66 -3.80
N PHE A 564 16.09 6.64 -4.64
CA PHE A 564 15.28 5.43 -4.57
C PHE A 564 15.77 4.59 -3.39
N HIS A 565 15.30 4.91 -2.18
CA HIS A 565 15.76 4.30 -0.93
C HIS A 565 15.26 2.87 -0.72
N ARG A 566 14.23 2.45 -1.46
CA ARG A 566 13.66 1.09 -1.36
C ARG A 566 13.36 0.51 -2.74
N VAL A 567 14.00 -0.61 -3.04
CA VAL A 567 13.78 -1.38 -4.27
C VAL A 567 13.57 -2.84 -3.90
N VAL A 568 12.45 -3.41 -4.31
CA VAL A 568 12.09 -4.81 -4.04
C VAL A 568 11.89 -5.51 -5.38
N PRO A 569 12.79 -6.44 -5.78
CA PRO A 569 12.65 -7.24 -6.99
C PRO A 569 11.26 -7.87 -7.09
N GLY A 570 10.66 -7.83 -8.28
CA GLY A 570 9.32 -8.39 -8.48
C GLY A 570 8.16 -7.50 -8.03
N PHE A 571 8.41 -6.44 -7.26
CA PHE A 571 7.35 -5.69 -6.59
C PHE A 571 7.37 -4.19 -6.93
N VAL A 572 8.29 -3.41 -6.35
CA VAL A 572 8.25 -1.94 -6.44
C VAL A 572 9.63 -1.29 -6.40
N VAL A 573 9.72 -0.14 -7.06
CA VAL A 573 10.80 0.86 -6.89
C VAL A 573 10.19 2.08 -6.19
N GLN A 574 10.71 2.48 -5.04
CA GLN A 574 10.16 3.54 -4.19
C GLN A 574 11.19 4.64 -3.94
N GLY A 575 10.73 5.89 -4.07
CA GLY A 575 11.53 7.10 -3.90
C GLY A 575 10.69 8.27 -3.35
N GLY A 576 11.26 9.48 -3.37
CA GLY A 576 10.57 10.68 -2.90
C GLY A 576 10.63 10.92 -1.39
N ASP A 577 11.54 10.23 -0.70
CA ASP A 577 11.86 10.50 0.70
C ASP A 577 13.04 11.49 0.80
N PRO A 578 12.85 12.67 1.41
CA PRO A 578 13.92 13.66 1.59
C PRO A 578 15.06 13.17 2.51
N ARG A 579 14.79 12.21 3.40
CA ARG A 579 15.79 11.66 4.33
C ARG A 579 16.59 10.53 3.71
N GLY A 580 15.97 9.75 2.83
CA GLY A 580 16.52 8.56 2.17
C GLY A 580 16.60 7.33 3.09
N ASP A 581 15.86 7.33 4.19
CA ASP A 581 15.77 6.25 5.19
C ASP A 581 14.38 5.56 5.22
N GLY A 582 13.42 6.06 4.44
CA GLY A 582 12.04 5.59 4.34
C GLY A 582 11.05 6.32 5.25
N SER A 583 11.52 7.21 6.13
CA SER A 583 10.69 7.82 7.18
C SER A 583 10.37 9.29 6.95
N GLY A 584 10.92 9.93 5.92
CA GLY A 584 10.71 11.36 5.66
C GLY A 584 9.52 11.68 4.75
N GLY A 585 9.14 12.95 4.75
CA GLY A 585 8.04 13.49 3.94
C GLY A 585 8.13 15.00 3.80
N PRO A 586 7.13 15.64 3.19
CA PRO A 586 7.14 17.08 2.91
C PRO A 586 6.76 17.94 4.14
N GLY A 587 6.66 17.33 5.33
CA GLY A 587 6.26 17.99 6.57
C GLY A 587 4.75 18.00 6.84
N TYR A 588 3.95 17.31 6.02
CA TYR A 588 2.50 17.16 6.17
C TYR A 588 2.04 15.85 5.54
N TYR A 589 0.83 15.42 5.90
CA TYR A 589 0.17 14.28 5.29
C TYR A 589 -0.80 14.69 4.18
N ILE A 590 -0.91 13.85 3.16
CA ILE A 590 -2.01 13.88 2.20
C ILE A 590 -2.92 12.68 2.41
N LEU A 591 -4.22 12.89 2.19
CA LEU A 591 -5.24 11.88 2.40
C LEU A 591 -5.27 10.85 1.26
N CYS A 592 -5.76 9.66 1.55
CA CYS A 592 -5.88 8.61 0.54
C CYS A 592 -7.04 8.87 -0.42
N GLU A 593 -6.75 8.73 -1.71
CA GLU A 593 -7.67 8.86 -2.85
C GLU A 593 -7.83 7.48 -3.53
N TYR A 594 -8.35 6.50 -2.79
CA TYR A 594 -8.52 5.13 -3.29
C TYR A 594 -9.43 5.07 -4.51
N SER A 595 -9.10 4.22 -5.48
CA SER A 595 -9.88 4.03 -6.71
C SER A 595 -10.05 2.55 -7.05
N ASP A 596 -10.91 2.28 -8.02
CA ASP A 596 -11.19 0.95 -8.55
C ASP A 596 -10.14 0.48 -9.58
N LYS A 597 -9.16 1.34 -9.91
CA LYS A 597 -8.12 1.05 -10.88
C LYS A 597 -7.09 0.05 -10.33
N PRO A 598 -6.65 -0.93 -11.15
CA PRO A 598 -5.70 -1.94 -10.71
C PRO A 598 -4.26 -1.40 -10.65
N PHE A 599 -3.48 -1.92 -9.71
CA PHE A 599 -2.04 -1.77 -9.69
C PHE A 599 -1.37 -2.76 -10.64
N ASP A 600 -1.20 -2.35 -11.90
CA ASP A 600 -0.47 -3.08 -12.93
C ASP A 600 1.02 -2.66 -12.96
N ARG A 601 1.83 -3.38 -13.76
CA ARG A 601 3.20 -2.95 -14.05
C ARG A 601 3.22 -1.53 -14.63
N GLY A 602 4.12 -0.70 -14.12
CA GLY A 602 4.26 0.72 -14.46
C GLY A 602 3.28 1.65 -13.76
N THR A 603 2.28 1.14 -13.02
CA THR A 603 1.42 2.00 -12.20
C THR A 603 2.24 2.74 -11.13
N VAL A 604 1.91 4.01 -10.89
CA VAL A 604 2.54 4.87 -9.89
C VAL A 604 1.55 5.15 -8.75
N GLY A 605 1.98 4.88 -7.52
CA GLY A 605 1.18 5.09 -6.31
C GLY A 605 1.94 5.79 -5.18
N ILE A 606 1.21 6.24 -4.16
CA ILE A 606 1.77 6.91 -2.98
C ILE A 606 2.10 5.89 -1.90
N ALA A 607 3.32 5.94 -1.37
CA ALA A 607 3.71 5.13 -0.22
C ALA A 607 3.10 5.73 1.06
N THR A 608 2.59 4.87 1.94
CA THR A 608 1.96 5.27 3.20
C THR A 608 2.37 4.33 4.34
N SER A 609 2.41 4.88 5.56
CA SER A 609 2.61 4.15 6.82
C SER A 609 1.28 3.79 7.52
N GLY A 610 0.18 3.82 6.77
CA GLY A 610 -1.19 3.70 7.25
C GLY A 610 -2.18 4.36 6.30
N LYS A 611 -3.48 4.32 6.62
CA LYS A 611 -4.46 5.13 5.88
C LYS A 611 -4.10 6.61 6.06
N ASP A 612 -4.32 7.44 5.03
CA ASP A 612 -4.14 8.90 5.03
C ASP A 612 -2.80 9.44 5.56
N THR A 613 -1.71 8.66 5.42
CA THR A 613 -0.34 9.09 5.76
C THR A 613 0.53 9.20 4.52
N GLY A 614 -0.07 9.55 3.38
CA GLY A 614 0.68 9.85 2.17
C GLY A 614 1.47 11.15 2.32
N GLY A 615 2.39 11.41 1.41
CA GLY A 615 3.14 12.67 1.39
C GLY A 615 3.85 12.85 0.06
N SER A 616 5.19 12.89 0.10
CA SER A 616 6.04 13.00 -1.07
C SER A 616 6.49 11.65 -1.64
N GLN A 617 6.49 10.61 -0.82
CA GLN A 617 6.99 9.29 -1.22
C GLN A 617 6.04 8.60 -2.21
N PHE A 618 6.61 8.10 -3.31
CA PHE A 618 5.88 7.37 -4.35
C PHE A 618 6.60 6.09 -4.72
N PHE A 619 5.87 5.16 -5.34
CA PHE A 619 6.42 3.93 -5.88
C PHE A 619 5.95 3.66 -7.31
N ILE A 620 6.79 2.97 -8.08
CA ILE A 620 6.50 2.46 -9.42
C ILE A 620 6.43 0.93 -9.35
N MET A 621 5.34 0.36 -9.85
CA MET A 621 5.12 -1.09 -9.86
C MET A 621 6.01 -1.81 -10.89
N LEU A 622 6.77 -2.81 -10.45
CA LEU A 622 7.52 -3.70 -11.34
C LEU A 622 6.64 -4.83 -11.90
N GLY A 623 5.52 -5.13 -11.26
CA GLY A 623 4.59 -6.18 -11.67
C GLY A 623 3.15 -5.90 -11.20
N ARG A 624 2.21 -6.75 -11.61
CA ARG A 624 0.81 -6.68 -11.17
C ARG A 624 0.69 -7.03 -9.68
N ALA A 625 -0.02 -6.20 -8.90
CA ALA A 625 -0.22 -6.39 -7.47
C ALA A 625 -1.69 -6.18 -7.02
N PRO A 626 -2.57 -7.20 -7.15
CA PRO A 626 -4.00 -7.05 -6.81
C PRO A 626 -4.31 -6.77 -5.33
N HIS A 627 -3.31 -6.86 -4.45
CA HIS A 627 -3.42 -6.54 -3.02
C HIS A 627 -3.22 -5.09 -2.67
N LEU A 628 -2.78 -4.27 -3.62
CA LEU A 628 -2.74 -2.82 -3.46
C LEU A 628 -4.04 -2.15 -3.97
N ASP A 629 -4.81 -2.84 -4.82
CA ASP A 629 -6.05 -2.34 -5.39
C ASP A 629 -7.02 -1.85 -4.31
N ALA A 630 -7.47 -0.60 -4.44
CA ALA A 630 -8.35 0.09 -3.50
C ALA A 630 -7.82 0.19 -2.06
N ARG A 631 -6.52 -0.01 -1.86
CA ARG A 631 -5.82 0.15 -0.56
C ARG A 631 -4.70 1.18 -0.59
N TYR A 632 -4.29 1.60 -1.78
CA TYR A 632 -3.29 2.64 -2.00
C TYR A 632 -3.80 3.64 -3.04
N THR A 633 -3.36 4.90 -2.93
CA THR A 633 -3.66 5.91 -3.94
C THR A 633 -2.83 5.64 -5.19
N LEU A 634 -3.52 5.43 -6.32
CA LEU A 634 -2.94 5.40 -7.65
C LEU A 634 -3.13 6.77 -8.28
N PHE A 635 -2.05 7.39 -8.76
CA PHE A 635 -2.12 8.74 -9.34
C PHE A 635 -1.43 8.89 -10.70
N GLY A 636 -0.85 7.82 -11.25
CA GLY A 636 -0.27 7.85 -12.59
C GLY A 636 0.17 6.48 -13.10
N LYS A 637 0.73 6.46 -14.30
CA LYS A 637 1.33 5.27 -14.94
C LYS A 637 2.49 5.67 -15.83
N VAL A 638 3.57 4.89 -15.79
CA VAL A 638 4.69 5.01 -16.72
C VAL A 638 4.18 4.75 -18.14
N SER A 639 4.26 5.77 -18.99
CA SER A 639 3.94 5.70 -20.41
C SER A 639 5.15 5.30 -21.25
N LYS A 640 6.38 5.65 -20.82
CA LYS A 640 7.66 5.29 -21.46
C LYS A 640 8.80 5.19 -20.44
N GLY A 641 9.83 4.40 -20.74
CA GLY A 641 11.03 4.29 -19.91
C GLY A 641 10.96 3.19 -18.84
N MET A 642 10.13 2.15 -19.02
CA MET A 642 10.07 1.03 -18.07
C MET A 642 11.42 0.29 -17.96
N GLU A 643 12.19 0.25 -19.04
CA GLU A 643 13.55 -0.28 -19.07
C GLU A 643 14.53 0.49 -18.17
N ALA A 644 14.29 1.79 -17.95
CA ALA A 644 15.06 2.57 -16.98
C ALA A 644 14.61 2.22 -15.55
N VAL A 645 13.29 2.07 -15.32
CA VAL A 645 12.74 1.63 -14.02
C VAL A 645 13.31 0.26 -13.63
N ASP A 646 13.37 -0.68 -14.58
CA ASP A 646 13.91 -2.02 -14.35
C ASP A 646 15.40 -2.04 -14.02
N LYS A 647 16.16 -0.97 -14.25
CA LYS A 647 17.59 -0.87 -13.92
C LYS A 647 17.87 -0.21 -12.58
N ILE A 648 16.91 0.52 -12.03
CA ILE A 648 17.08 1.22 -10.75
C ILE A 648 17.40 0.21 -9.65
N VAL A 649 18.43 0.52 -8.86
CA VAL A 649 18.84 -0.16 -7.63
C VAL A 649 18.71 0.79 -6.44
N LYS A 650 18.80 0.24 -5.23
CA LYS A 650 18.70 1.04 -4.00
C LYS A 650 19.85 2.06 -3.94
N GLY A 651 19.51 3.32 -3.71
CA GLY A 651 20.46 4.44 -3.62
C GLY A 651 20.62 5.26 -4.90
N ASP A 652 20.09 4.79 -6.03
CA ASP A 652 20.06 5.57 -7.27
C ASP A 652 19.27 6.86 -7.09
N LYS A 653 19.63 7.88 -7.86
CA LYS A 653 19.09 9.24 -7.68
C LYS A 653 18.02 9.60 -8.70
N ILE A 654 17.01 10.31 -8.22
CA ILE A 654 16.12 11.13 -9.03
C ILE A 654 16.89 12.39 -9.39
N LYS A 655 17.30 12.56 -10.66
CA LYS A 655 18.07 13.75 -11.06
C LYS A 655 17.21 15.01 -11.12
N ALA A 656 16.03 14.87 -11.72
CA ALA A 656 15.03 15.93 -11.83
C ALA A 656 13.66 15.35 -12.18
N ILE A 657 12.59 16.05 -11.80
CA ILE A 657 11.23 15.78 -12.29
C ILE A 657 10.67 17.03 -12.96
N GLN A 658 10.38 16.94 -14.26
CA GLN A 658 9.80 18.05 -15.03
C GLN A 658 8.34 17.77 -15.39
N ILE A 659 7.46 18.72 -15.13
CA ILE A 659 6.04 18.61 -15.50
C ILE A 659 5.83 19.13 -16.92
N ILE A 660 5.36 18.24 -17.80
CA ILE A 660 5.03 18.51 -19.20
C ILE A 660 3.51 18.65 -19.30
N GLU A 661 3.08 19.85 -19.69
CA GLU A 661 1.67 20.18 -19.86
C GLU A 661 1.34 20.20 -21.35
N GLU A 662 0.38 19.38 -21.80
CA GLU A 662 -0.15 19.50 -23.15
C GLU A 662 -1.11 20.70 -23.19
N LYS A 663 -0.74 21.74 -23.95
CA LYS A 663 -1.63 22.89 -24.16
C LYS A 663 -2.84 22.43 -24.98
N LYS A 664 -4.04 22.59 -24.45
CA LYS A 664 -5.30 22.52 -25.20
C LYS A 664 -5.15 23.47 -26.40
N LYS A 665 -5.18 22.94 -27.64
CA LYS A 665 -5.18 23.75 -28.86
C LYS A 665 -6.49 24.51 -29.01
#